data_AF-A0A286FV03-F1
#
_entry.id   AF-A0A286FV03-F1
#
_cell.length_a   1.000
_cell.length_b   1.000
_cell.length_c   1.000
_cell.angle_alpha   90.00
_cell.angle_beta   90.00
_cell.angle_gamma   90.00
#
_symmetry.space_group_name_H-M   'P 1'
#
loop_
_entity.id
_entity.type
_entity.pdbx_description
1 polymer ?
#
loop_
_entity_poly.entity_id
_entity_poly.type
_entity_poly.pdbx_seq_one_letter_code
_entity_poly.pdbx_strand_id
1 'polypeptide(L)'
;MQSQDVAKRHAPSSAGAAGPVVDVEQAEAALVEHYPRLVRLAYLVLPPSLGRSRRVLTAHALVQRALPRGRKQTSVIPAQSTGREGDPGYAYLRLQVLRTALEATRARKGRPRLSPLPPLLPQVWGLRLFPRSGGADELALDQRLSALSGPARAVYVLRGLEKLPDADIRRILTSAGIDHPESALAEANGVPAQDALLTSPEFDPCSLQARPTDLMRRRQHTKAALAAAAALAVCGALVALPGGGWGPDGAAAPVYAENPAAEAALDPGKLTRVAPTAWESAARTDFSVWPARGPLTGDKALLRRALAVWARPGETVRVSATPGTQTGAPPGPPQLLYAGEVDNARVAIFYDGLRIARYAEPKDGTAGAALDFARVDGATGAEASALVLGRADGNVRYLTAPWVRKAAERDLMKPESAAAPLTVTDGVTAPLASPALQPGTCTSWNVLQLTDASGNRLATDLGELIPAHLTAGRPGATGEASGAEGLRSWAPFACSLLAERSAGVRSVNAWAFADQPLPDGSGAGAWVCTRAETWRGDGTAALAQFRTPGGPVGAIVAKGTDVPACGPRDPHVLAGVLWKSRAGNWYLLAAGSRDTASIRATGGVTASGPGPLLVARAEQGAQAQLKGALTDGSSISGLH
;
A
#
# COMPACT_ATOMS: atom_id res chain seq x y z
N MET A 1 17.93 -65.03 -38.26
CA MET A 1 18.51 -63.74 -38.69
C MET A 1 18.19 -62.70 -37.64
N GLN A 2 19.21 -61.88 -37.33
CA GLN A 2 19.33 -60.69 -36.44
C GLN A 2 18.05 -59.85 -36.20
N SER A 3 17.89 -59.02 -35.15
CA SER A 3 18.76 -58.54 -34.07
C SER A 3 17.91 -57.75 -33.04
N GLN A 4 18.45 -57.63 -31.81
CA GLN A 4 18.38 -56.50 -30.86
C GLN A 4 17.02 -56.17 -30.18
N ASP A 5 16.92 -55.84 -28.89
CA ASP A 5 17.95 -55.40 -27.94
C ASP A 5 17.57 -55.63 -26.47
N VAL A 6 18.60 -55.64 -25.62
CA VAL A 6 18.65 -56.07 -24.21
C VAL A 6 18.60 -54.88 -23.25
N ALA A 7 17.94 -55.04 -22.10
CA ALA A 7 18.33 -54.35 -20.87
C ALA A 7 18.00 -55.19 -19.62
N LYS A 8 19.04 -55.78 -19.01
CA LYS A 8 19.00 -56.43 -17.69
C LYS A 8 19.45 -55.44 -16.61
N ARG A 9 18.78 -55.51 -15.45
CA ARG A 9 19.03 -54.75 -14.22
C ARG A 9 20.36 -55.14 -13.57
N HIS A 10 21.10 -54.16 -13.06
CA HIS A 10 22.18 -54.35 -12.07
C HIS A 10 21.92 -53.49 -10.83
N ALA A 11 22.14 -54.11 -9.67
CA ALA A 11 22.01 -53.55 -8.33
C ALA A 11 23.15 -52.55 -8.03
N PRO A 12 22.94 -51.56 -7.13
CA PRO A 12 23.99 -50.61 -6.79
C PRO A 12 24.96 -51.17 -5.75
N SER A 13 26.25 -51.16 -6.08
CA SER A 13 27.37 -51.35 -5.15
C SER A 13 27.64 -50.05 -4.36
N SER A 14 27.70 -50.19 -3.04
CA SER A 14 28.42 -49.40 -2.03
C SER A 14 28.94 -48.00 -2.42
N ALA A 15 28.23 -46.97 -1.94
CA ALA A 15 28.68 -45.59 -1.92
C ALA A 15 29.84 -45.38 -0.93
N GLY A 16 30.94 -44.77 -1.40
CA GLY A 16 31.89 -44.07 -0.54
C GLY A 16 31.19 -42.87 0.11
N ALA A 17 31.31 -42.77 1.44
CA ALA A 17 30.62 -41.78 2.25
C ALA A 17 31.07 -40.34 1.90
N ALA A 18 30.27 -39.65 1.08
CA ALA A 18 30.28 -38.20 0.99
C ALA A 18 29.51 -37.64 2.20
N GLY A 19 30.12 -36.72 2.95
CA GLY A 19 29.48 -36.06 4.10
C GLY A 19 28.18 -35.34 3.70
N PRO A 20 27.26 -35.09 4.65
CA PRO A 20 25.97 -34.49 4.37
C PRO A 20 26.15 -33.09 3.74
N VAL A 21 25.60 -32.91 2.55
CA VAL A 21 25.51 -31.61 1.88
C VAL A 21 24.42 -30.81 2.58
N VAL A 22 24.75 -29.63 3.11
CA VAL A 22 23.77 -28.75 3.75
C VAL A 22 23.09 -27.93 2.66
N ASP A 23 21.77 -28.07 2.55
CA ASP A 23 20.96 -27.28 1.64
C ASP A 23 20.76 -25.85 2.18
N VAL A 24 20.57 -24.89 1.29
CA VAL A 24 20.35 -23.48 1.62
C VAL A 24 19.12 -23.31 2.50
N GLU A 25 18.04 -24.04 2.20
CA GLU A 25 16.79 -24.00 2.97
C GLU A 25 16.98 -24.51 4.40
N GLN A 26 17.80 -25.56 4.58
CA GLN A 26 18.13 -26.08 5.91
C GLN A 26 19.00 -25.10 6.71
N ALA A 27 19.97 -24.44 6.06
CA ALA A 27 20.76 -23.39 6.70
C ALA A 27 19.91 -22.14 7.02
N GLU A 28 18.90 -21.81 6.21
CA GLU A 28 18.00 -20.69 6.49
C GLU A 28 17.10 -20.98 7.69
N ALA A 29 16.49 -22.17 7.76
CA ALA A 29 15.70 -22.60 8.90
C ALA A 29 16.52 -22.60 10.20
N ALA A 30 17.73 -23.16 10.17
CA ALA A 30 18.65 -23.18 11.30
C ALA A 30 19.09 -21.77 11.74
N LEU A 31 19.26 -20.85 10.79
CA LEU A 31 19.63 -19.46 11.08
C LEU A 31 18.50 -18.75 11.82
N VAL A 32 17.24 -18.95 11.41
CA VAL A 32 16.07 -18.36 12.08
C VAL A 32 15.90 -18.94 13.48
N GLU A 33 15.97 -20.26 13.61
CA GLU A 33 15.79 -20.96 14.90
C GLU A 33 16.88 -20.59 15.92
N HIS A 34 18.13 -20.48 15.47
CA HIS A 34 19.27 -20.28 16.36
C HIS A 34 19.92 -18.88 16.25
N TYR A 35 19.20 -17.90 15.70
CA TYR A 35 19.73 -16.55 15.48
C TYR A 35 20.35 -15.93 16.74
N PRO A 36 19.67 -15.88 17.91
CA PRO A 36 20.25 -15.26 19.10
C PRO A 36 21.51 -15.99 19.61
N ARG A 37 21.52 -17.33 19.47
CA ARG A 37 22.65 -18.19 19.88
C ARG A 37 23.88 -17.93 19.02
N LEU A 38 23.71 -17.85 17.69
CA LEU A 38 24.79 -17.53 16.74
C LEU A 38 25.34 -16.11 16.92
N VAL A 39 24.45 -15.12 17.15
CA VAL A 39 24.86 -13.71 17.35
C VAL A 39 25.63 -13.56 18.66
N ARG A 40 25.20 -14.23 19.73
CA ARG A 40 25.91 -14.28 21.01
C ARG A 40 27.29 -14.90 20.88
N LEU A 41 27.41 -16.02 20.16
CA LEU A 41 28.70 -16.63 19.84
C LEU A 41 29.64 -15.65 19.11
N ALA A 42 29.15 -14.97 18.07
CA ALA A 42 29.94 -13.99 17.34
C ALA A 42 30.39 -12.82 18.25
N TYR A 43 29.49 -12.28 19.07
CA TYR A 43 29.77 -11.15 19.96
C TYR A 43 30.89 -11.44 20.96
N LEU A 44 30.87 -12.63 21.56
CA LEU A 44 31.87 -13.07 22.55
C LEU A 44 33.25 -13.35 21.92
N VAL A 45 33.30 -13.81 20.66
CA VAL A 45 34.57 -14.08 19.97
C VAL A 45 35.23 -12.81 19.44
N LEU A 46 34.42 -11.85 18.96
CA LEU A 46 34.88 -10.59 18.38
C LEU A 46 35.81 -9.79 19.31
N PRO A 47 36.81 -9.10 18.74
CA PRO A 47 37.84 -8.46 19.55
C PRO A 47 37.28 -7.29 20.37
N PRO A 48 37.67 -7.14 21.65
CA PRO A 48 37.19 -6.07 22.52
C PRO A 48 37.56 -4.67 22.01
N SER A 49 38.62 -4.57 21.20
CA SER A 49 39.08 -3.33 20.56
C SER A 49 38.08 -2.67 19.61
N LEU A 50 37.05 -3.39 19.15
CA LEU A 50 35.95 -2.80 18.37
C LEU A 50 35.06 -1.89 19.22
N GLY A 51 35.07 -2.05 20.54
CA GLY A 51 34.14 -1.40 21.46
C GLY A 51 32.75 -2.06 21.45
N ARG A 52 32.06 -2.04 22.60
CA ARG A 52 30.80 -2.77 22.82
C ARG A 52 29.74 -2.55 21.73
N SER A 53 29.49 -1.30 21.34
CA SER A 53 28.46 -0.96 20.35
C SER A 53 28.80 -1.46 18.92
N ARG A 54 30.07 -1.35 18.50
CA ARG A 54 30.49 -1.86 17.20
C ARG A 54 30.54 -3.39 17.17
N ARG A 55 30.89 -4.03 18.29
CA ARG A 55 30.83 -5.50 18.44
C ARG A 55 29.41 -6.01 18.20
N VAL A 56 28.38 -5.35 18.74
CA VAL A 56 26.96 -5.71 18.51
C VAL A 56 26.63 -5.68 17.02
N LEU A 57 26.85 -4.55 16.35
CA LEU A 57 26.50 -4.41 14.93
C LEU A 57 27.30 -5.36 14.04
N THR A 58 28.56 -5.61 14.39
CA THR A 58 29.42 -6.55 13.66
C THR A 58 28.93 -7.99 13.85
N ALA A 59 28.54 -8.39 15.07
CA ALA A 59 28.01 -9.73 15.34
C ALA A 59 26.76 -10.03 14.50
N HIS A 60 25.79 -9.11 14.47
CA HIS A 60 24.59 -9.26 13.62
C HIS A 60 24.93 -9.35 12.13
N ALA A 61 25.84 -8.48 11.65
CA ALA A 61 26.25 -8.49 10.25
C ALA A 61 26.98 -9.77 9.84
N LEU A 62 27.75 -10.38 10.73
CA LEU A 62 28.43 -11.66 10.48
C LEU A 62 27.42 -12.81 10.36
N VAL A 63 26.45 -12.90 11.27
CA VAL A 63 25.42 -13.95 11.25
C VAL A 63 24.52 -13.83 10.02
N GLN A 64 24.06 -12.63 9.67
CA GLN A 64 23.22 -12.41 8.48
C GLN A 64 23.95 -12.75 7.16
N ARG A 65 25.28 -12.78 7.15
CA ARG A 65 26.10 -13.12 5.99
C ARG A 65 26.59 -14.56 5.98
N ALA A 66 26.21 -15.36 6.99
CA ALA A 66 26.68 -16.74 7.16
C ALA A 66 25.97 -17.77 6.25
N LEU A 67 24.91 -17.36 5.54
CA LEU A 67 24.21 -18.24 4.60
C LEU A 67 25.13 -18.64 3.42
N PRO A 68 24.99 -19.89 2.93
CA PRO A 68 25.78 -20.39 1.80
C PRO A 68 25.50 -19.58 0.52
N ARG A 69 26.54 -19.19 -0.21
CA ARG A 69 26.44 -18.39 -1.46
C ARG A 69 26.29 -19.23 -2.74
N GLY A 70 25.72 -20.44 -2.66
CA GLY A 70 25.53 -21.33 -3.83
C GLY A 70 24.76 -22.61 -3.48
N ARG A 71 24.18 -23.27 -4.49
CA ARG A 71 23.14 -24.31 -4.33
C ARG A 71 23.56 -25.63 -3.66
N LYS A 72 24.86 -25.89 -3.45
CA LYS A 72 25.39 -27.04 -2.67
C LYS A 72 26.78 -26.72 -2.11
N GLN A 73 26.96 -26.69 -0.79
CA GLN A 73 28.29 -26.70 -0.17
C GLN A 73 28.44 -27.93 0.72
N THR A 74 29.52 -28.68 0.52
CA THR A 74 29.83 -29.88 1.29
C THR A 74 30.22 -29.49 2.72
N SER A 75 29.49 -30.01 3.71
CA SER A 75 29.95 -29.92 5.11
C SER A 75 31.19 -30.80 5.27
N VAL A 76 32.32 -30.21 5.68
CA VAL A 76 33.61 -30.91 5.83
C VAL A 76 33.71 -31.65 7.17
N ILE A 77 32.63 -31.72 7.96
CA ILE A 77 32.64 -32.43 9.25
C ILE A 77 31.86 -33.74 9.10
N PRO A 78 32.50 -34.92 9.22
CA PRO A 78 31.78 -36.18 9.35
C PRO A 78 30.98 -36.15 10.65
N ALA A 79 29.65 -36.27 10.53
CA ALA A 79 28.75 -36.41 11.66
C ALA A 79 28.90 -37.82 12.26
N GLN A 80 29.89 -37.98 13.13
CA GLN A 80 29.92 -39.04 14.13
C GLN A 80 30.37 -38.45 15.46
N SER A 81 29.40 -38.02 16.26
CA SER A 81 29.46 -38.18 17.71
C SER A 81 28.03 -38.40 18.20
N THR A 82 27.84 -39.49 18.94
CA THR A 82 26.59 -39.83 19.61
C THR A 82 26.38 -38.85 20.76
N GLY A 83 25.73 -37.74 20.47
CA GLY A 83 25.42 -36.69 21.42
C GLY A 83 24.32 -35.80 20.84
N ARG A 84 23.35 -35.46 21.67
CA ARG A 84 22.09 -34.79 21.35
C ARG A 84 22.29 -33.37 20.79
N GLU A 85 22.61 -33.22 19.50
CA GLU A 85 22.49 -31.97 18.72
C GLU A 85 22.96 -32.26 17.28
N GLY A 86 22.04 -32.55 16.37
CA GLY A 86 22.36 -33.05 15.03
C GLY A 86 21.71 -32.27 13.89
N ASP A 87 21.53 -30.96 14.02
CA ASP A 87 21.19 -30.15 12.84
C ASP A 87 22.46 -29.76 12.07
N PRO A 88 22.71 -30.36 10.89
CA PRO A 88 23.87 -30.02 10.08
C PRO A 88 23.80 -28.56 9.56
N GLY A 89 22.61 -27.96 9.47
CA GLY A 89 22.42 -26.54 9.17
C GLY A 89 23.07 -25.64 10.23
N TYR A 90 22.73 -25.85 11.50
CA TYR A 90 23.33 -25.15 12.63
C TYR A 90 24.85 -25.37 12.73
N ALA A 91 25.32 -26.60 12.55
CA ALA A 91 26.75 -26.91 12.60
C ALA A 91 27.54 -26.16 11.51
N TYR A 92 26.99 -26.05 10.30
CA TYR A 92 27.55 -25.26 9.21
C TYR A 92 27.59 -23.76 9.56
N LEU A 93 26.47 -23.20 10.03
CA LEU A 93 26.38 -21.78 10.39
C LEU A 93 27.35 -21.43 11.53
N ARG A 94 27.44 -22.27 12.56
CA ARG A 94 28.38 -22.10 13.69
C ARG A 94 29.82 -22.00 13.19
N LEU A 95 30.22 -22.88 12.27
CA LEU A 95 31.57 -22.84 11.69
C LEU A 95 31.81 -21.56 10.88
N GLN A 96 30.86 -21.13 10.04
CA GLN A 96 31.00 -19.92 9.22
C GLN A 96 31.07 -18.65 10.08
N VAL A 97 30.17 -18.54 11.06
CA VAL A 97 30.15 -17.42 12.02
C VAL A 97 31.46 -17.36 12.80
N LEU A 98 31.93 -18.52 13.29
CA LEU A 98 33.19 -18.59 14.03
C LEU A 98 34.40 -18.20 13.16
N ARG A 99 34.48 -18.72 11.93
CA ARG A 99 35.55 -18.40 10.99
C ARG A 99 35.63 -16.90 10.73
N THR A 100 34.50 -16.28 10.38
CA THR A 100 34.46 -14.85 10.07
C THR A 100 34.69 -13.95 11.30
N ALA A 101 34.25 -14.38 12.49
CA ALA A 101 34.57 -13.69 13.74
C ALA A 101 36.07 -13.77 14.08
N LEU A 102 36.70 -14.93 13.88
CA LEU A 102 38.14 -15.12 14.08
C LEU A 102 38.97 -14.35 13.05
N GLU A 103 38.54 -14.28 11.79
CA GLU A 103 39.17 -13.42 10.78
C GLU A 103 39.19 -11.95 11.20
N ALA A 104 38.12 -11.46 11.86
CA ALA A 104 38.07 -10.10 12.39
C ALA A 104 39.05 -9.84 13.55
N THR A 105 39.60 -10.89 14.17
CA THR A 105 40.65 -10.80 15.21
C THR A 105 42.06 -10.72 14.64
N ARG A 106 42.28 -11.06 13.37
CA ARG A 106 43.61 -11.06 12.74
C ARG A 106 44.06 -9.64 12.42
N ALA A 107 45.10 -9.15 13.09
CA ALA A 107 45.75 -7.90 12.74
C ALA A 107 46.50 -8.04 11.40
N ARG A 108 45.95 -7.51 10.30
CA ARG A 108 46.71 -7.38 9.03
C ARG A 108 47.77 -6.29 9.20
N LYS A 109 49.02 -6.68 9.45
CA LYS A 109 50.17 -5.77 9.30
C LYS A 109 50.28 -5.34 7.82
N GLY A 110 50.40 -4.04 7.57
CA GLY A 110 50.84 -3.52 6.26
C GLY A 110 49.78 -3.22 5.19
N ARG A 111 48.48 -3.33 5.46
CA ARG A 111 47.43 -2.73 4.60
C ARG A 111 46.63 -1.72 5.42
N PRO A 112 46.25 -0.55 4.85
CA PRO A 112 45.32 0.34 5.53
C PRO A 112 44.11 -0.51 5.91
N ARG A 113 43.67 -0.38 7.17
CA ARG A 113 42.53 -1.13 7.70
C ARG A 113 41.39 -0.99 6.70
N LEU A 114 41.21 -1.99 5.83
CA LEU A 114 39.93 -2.25 5.19
C LEU A 114 39.06 -2.62 6.36
N SER A 115 38.57 -1.58 7.05
CA SER A 115 37.50 -1.69 8.01
C SER A 115 36.48 -2.58 7.31
N PRO A 116 36.00 -3.67 7.94
CA PRO A 116 34.87 -4.40 7.36
C PRO A 116 33.86 -3.32 7.00
N LEU A 117 33.51 -3.25 5.71
CA LEU A 117 32.62 -2.26 5.12
C LEU A 117 31.53 -1.94 6.15
N PRO A 118 31.21 -0.64 6.39
CA PRO A 118 30.25 -0.27 7.41
C PRO A 118 29.02 -1.17 7.28
N PRO A 119 28.55 -1.76 8.39
CA PRO A 119 27.46 -2.72 8.32
C PRO A 119 26.29 -2.09 7.57
N LEU A 120 25.68 -2.84 6.64
CA LEU A 120 24.47 -2.47 5.89
C LEU A 120 23.23 -2.39 6.81
N LEU A 121 23.44 -2.17 8.10
CA LEU A 121 22.39 -1.96 9.08
C LEU A 121 22.16 -0.45 9.20
N PRO A 122 20.90 0.01 9.28
CA PRO A 122 20.59 1.42 9.41
C PRO A 122 21.28 1.99 10.66
N GLN A 123 22.18 2.96 10.47
CA GLN A 123 22.81 3.69 11.57
C GLN A 123 21.86 4.82 11.99
N VAL A 124 21.20 4.67 13.13
CA VAL A 124 20.35 5.74 13.68
C VAL A 124 21.25 6.85 14.20
N TRP A 125 21.15 8.02 13.58
CA TRP A 125 21.96 9.18 13.95
C TRP A 125 21.59 9.65 15.38
N GLY A 126 22.58 9.71 16.27
CA GLY A 126 22.40 10.16 17.66
C GLY A 126 22.16 9.07 18.71
N LEU A 127 22.06 7.79 18.32
CA LEU A 127 21.89 6.66 19.25
C LEU A 127 23.00 5.62 19.12
N ARG A 128 23.40 5.04 20.26
CA ARG A 128 24.30 3.87 20.35
C ARG A 128 23.57 2.72 21.02
N LEU A 129 23.66 1.54 20.42
CA LEU A 129 23.11 0.30 20.98
C LEU A 129 24.18 -0.40 21.81
N PHE A 130 23.79 -0.84 23.01
CA PHE A 130 24.61 -1.63 23.92
C PHE A 130 23.79 -2.80 24.48
N PRO A 131 24.38 -3.97 24.75
CA PRO A 131 23.72 -4.98 25.58
C PRO A 131 23.39 -4.42 26.96
N ARG A 132 22.47 -5.06 27.70
CA ARG A 132 22.20 -4.68 29.09
C ARG A 132 23.49 -4.74 29.91
N SER A 133 23.69 -3.79 30.82
CA SER A 133 24.84 -3.86 31.74
C SER A 133 24.60 -4.98 32.76
N GLY A 134 25.56 -5.89 32.91
CA GLY A 134 25.53 -6.93 33.94
C GLY A 134 26.12 -6.43 35.27
N GLY A 135 26.22 -7.35 36.22
CA GLY A 135 26.79 -7.10 37.54
C GLY A 135 28.32 -7.18 37.55
N ALA A 136 28.89 -7.22 38.75
CA ALA A 136 30.35 -7.29 38.94
C ALA A 136 30.97 -8.57 38.37
N ASP A 137 30.23 -9.69 38.42
CA ASP A 137 30.69 -10.99 37.93
C ASP A 137 30.78 -11.05 36.41
N GLU A 138 29.78 -10.50 35.70
CA GLU A 138 29.79 -10.38 34.24
C GLU A 138 30.90 -9.43 33.76
N LEU A 139 31.14 -8.32 34.47
CA LEU A 139 32.25 -7.41 34.18
C LEU A 139 33.61 -8.10 34.38
N ALA A 140 33.78 -8.86 35.47
CA ALA A 140 35.00 -9.61 35.73
C ALA A 140 35.24 -10.67 34.65
N LEU A 141 34.18 -11.32 34.15
CA LEU A 141 34.27 -12.25 33.04
C LEU A 141 34.62 -11.54 31.71
N ASP A 142 33.98 -10.42 31.34
CA ASP A 142 34.32 -9.63 30.13
C ASP A 142 35.80 -9.18 30.16
N GLN A 143 36.31 -8.78 31.33
CA GLN A 143 37.74 -8.44 31.52
C GLN A 143 38.66 -9.64 31.27
N ARG A 144 38.38 -10.81 31.87
CA ARG A 144 39.19 -12.03 31.66
C ARG A 144 39.15 -12.48 30.20
N LEU A 145 37.98 -12.46 29.56
CA LEU A 145 37.83 -12.79 28.13
C LEU A 145 38.56 -11.79 27.23
N SER A 146 38.61 -10.50 27.62
CA SER A 146 39.32 -9.48 26.85
C SER A 146 40.84 -9.70 26.80
N ALA A 147 41.40 -10.39 27.79
CA ALA A 147 42.83 -10.74 27.86
C ALA A 147 43.19 -11.97 27.02
N LEU A 148 42.21 -12.81 26.68
CA LEU A 148 42.42 -13.99 25.85
C LEU A 148 42.65 -13.64 24.37
N SER A 149 43.38 -14.50 23.66
CA SER A 149 43.44 -14.52 22.21
C SER A 149 42.06 -14.80 21.59
N GLY A 150 41.88 -14.43 20.31
CA GLY A 150 40.64 -14.73 19.57
C GLY A 150 40.28 -16.22 19.57
N PRO A 151 41.22 -17.12 19.23
CA PRO A 151 41.03 -18.56 19.33
C PRO A 151 40.73 -19.05 20.75
N ALA A 152 41.40 -18.53 21.78
CA ALA A 152 41.13 -18.94 23.17
C ALA A 152 39.74 -18.51 23.65
N ARG A 153 39.27 -17.30 23.29
CA ARG A 153 37.86 -16.90 23.50
C ARG A 153 36.89 -17.85 22.81
N ALA A 154 37.19 -18.25 21.58
CA ALA A 154 36.36 -19.22 20.86
C ALA A 154 36.26 -20.57 21.59
N VAL A 155 37.37 -21.10 22.13
CA VAL A 155 37.34 -22.31 22.95
C VAL A 155 36.44 -22.12 24.17
N TYR A 156 36.64 -21.04 24.93
CA TYR A 156 35.88 -20.77 26.15
C TYR A 156 34.37 -20.70 25.85
N VAL A 157 33.97 -20.02 24.77
CA VAL A 157 32.57 -19.91 24.34
C VAL A 157 32.01 -21.24 23.84
N LEU A 158 32.76 -22.02 23.05
CA LEU A 158 32.29 -23.32 22.56
C LEU A 158 32.12 -24.35 23.69
N ARG A 159 32.96 -24.30 24.75
CA ARG A 159 32.78 -25.12 25.95
C ARG A 159 31.56 -24.69 26.75
N GLY A 160 31.44 -23.40 27.03
CA GLY A 160 30.43 -22.91 27.95
C GLY A 160 29.04 -22.72 27.34
N LEU A 161 28.96 -22.16 26.13
CA LEU A 161 27.71 -21.87 25.40
C LEU A 161 27.25 -23.05 24.53
N GLU A 162 28.18 -23.73 23.86
CA GLU A 162 27.86 -24.84 22.95
C GLU A 162 28.03 -26.24 23.59
N LYS A 163 28.57 -26.31 24.81
CA LYS A 163 28.80 -27.58 25.55
C LYS A 163 29.55 -28.65 24.76
N LEU A 164 30.42 -28.23 23.84
CA LEU A 164 31.16 -29.16 22.99
C LEU A 164 32.37 -29.76 23.70
N PRO A 165 32.69 -31.05 23.47
CA PRO A 165 33.92 -31.65 23.98
C PRO A 165 35.14 -31.10 23.24
N ASP A 166 36.29 -31.09 23.92
CA ASP A 166 37.55 -30.55 23.39
C ASP A 166 37.95 -31.14 22.02
N ALA A 167 37.68 -32.43 21.80
CA ALA A 167 37.93 -33.07 20.52
C ALA A 167 37.15 -32.42 19.35
N ASP A 168 35.91 -32.01 19.59
CA ASP A 168 35.07 -31.36 18.59
C ASP A 168 35.48 -29.90 18.39
N ILE A 169 35.86 -29.22 19.47
CA ILE A 169 36.37 -27.85 19.43
C ILE A 169 37.66 -27.78 18.60
N ARG A 170 38.59 -28.72 18.76
CA ARG A 170 39.80 -28.80 17.92
C ARG A 170 39.44 -28.93 16.45
N ARG A 171 38.52 -29.85 16.10
CA ARG A 171 38.07 -30.03 14.70
C ARG A 171 37.47 -28.74 14.12
N ILE A 172 36.64 -28.04 14.90
CA ILE A 172 36.01 -26.77 14.50
C ILE A 172 37.05 -25.67 14.30
N LEU A 173 38.02 -25.52 15.21
CA LEU A 173 39.07 -24.50 15.10
C LEU A 173 40.01 -24.77 13.92
N THR A 174 40.42 -26.02 13.70
CA THR A 174 41.19 -26.40 12.50
C THR A 174 40.40 -26.10 11.24
N SER A 175 39.10 -26.42 11.21
CA SER A 175 38.21 -26.09 10.08
C SER A 175 38.01 -24.58 9.91
N ALA A 176 38.14 -23.78 10.96
CA ALA A 176 38.14 -22.32 10.92
C ALA A 176 39.49 -21.72 10.48
N GLY A 177 40.50 -22.55 10.20
CA GLY A 177 41.82 -22.14 9.74
C GLY A 177 42.76 -21.69 10.86
N ILE A 178 42.64 -22.29 12.06
CA ILE A 178 43.57 -22.09 13.16
C ILE A 178 44.60 -23.24 13.16
N ASP A 179 45.88 -22.88 12.99
CA ASP A 179 46.97 -23.85 12.80
C ASP A 179 47.31 -24.62 14.10
N HIS A 180 47.20 -23.97 15.26
CA HIS A 180 47.57 -24.54 16.56
C HIS A 180 46.37 -24.46 17.53
N PRO A 181 45.36 -25.34 17.43
CA PRO A 181 44.20 -25.31 18.31
C PRO A 181 44.56 -25.60 19.78
N GLU A 182 45.55 -26.45 20.04
CA GLU A 182 45.92 -26.86 21.41
C GLU A 182 46.41 -25.68 22.27
N SER A 183 47.10 -24.69 21.69
CA SER A 183 47.52 -23.50 22.43
C SER A 183 46.32 -22.65 22.86
N ALA A 184 45.28 -22.59 22.02
CA ALA A 184 44.01 -21.92 22.36
C ALA A 184 43.26 -22.66 23.48
N LEU A 185 43.29 -23.99 23.50
CA LEU A 185 42.72 -24.80 24.58
C LEU A 185 43.47 -24.57 25.90
N ALA A 186 44.80 -24.56 25.87
CA ALA A 186 45.63 -24.32 27.04
C ALA A 186 45.42 -22.90 27.61
N GLU A 187 45.35 -21.89 26.74
CA GLU A 187 45.10 -20.50 27.15
C GLU A 187 43.70 -20.32 27.75
N ALA A 188 42.68 -20.97 27.17
CA ALA A 188 41.31 -20.93 27.70
C ALA A 188 41.18 -21.58 29.09
N ASN A 189 42.03 -22.57 29.42
CA ASN A 189 42.06 -23.18 30.76
C ASN A 189 42.52 -22.20 31.85
N GLY A 190 43.15 -21.08 31.49
CA GLY A 190 43.54 -20.02 32.41
C GLY A 190 42.36 -19.19 32.96
N VAL A 191 41.14 -19.38 32.42
CA VAL A 191 39.93 -18.70 32.88
C VAL A 191 38.97 -19.72 33.50
N PRO A 192 38.51 -19.54 34.76
CA PRO A 192 37.56 -20.44 35.40
C PRO A 192 36.26 -20.57 34.61
N ALA A 193 35.72 -21.78 34.50
CA ALA A 193 34.45 -22.02 33.79
C ALA A 193 33.28 -21.34 34.52
N GLN A 194 32.65 -20.37 33.86
CA GLN A 194 31.51 -19.61 34.37
C GLN A 194 30.36 -19.63 33.35
N ASP A 195 29.91 -20.83 32.99
CA ASP A 195 28.99 -21.07 31.89
C ASP A 195 27.65 -20.32 32.00
N ALA A 196 27.12 -20.18 33.22
CA ALA A 196 25.88 -19.47 33.48
C ALA A 196 25.99 -17.98 33.07
N LEU A 197 27.15 -17.35 33.31
CA LEU A 197 27.37 -15.94 32.98
C LEU A 197 27.42 -15.70 31.47
N LEU A 198 27.89 -16.67 30.68
CA LEU A 198 27.85 -16.58 29.20
C LEU A 198 26.42 -16.50 28.66
N THR A 199 25.43 -16.95 29.43
CA THR A 199 24.02 -16.86 29.05
C THR A 199 23.32 -15.59 29.53
N SER A 200 24.02 -14.75 30.31
CA SER A 200 23.48 -13.53 30.91
C SER A 200 23.11 -12.46 29.86
N PRO A 201 22.21 -11.52 30.22
CA PRO A 201 21.83 -10.40 29.34
C PRO A 201 22.99 -9.47 28.94
N GLU A 202 24.13 -9.46 29.65
CA GLU A 202 25.29 -8.62 29.27
C GLU A 202 25.97 -9.10 27.99
N PHE A 203 25.92 -10.41 27.74
CA PHE A 203 26.47 -11.00 26.53
C PHE A 203 25.39 -11.25 25.48
N ASP A 204 24.18 -10.71 25.64
CA ASP A 204 23.07 -10.85 24.71
C ASP A 204 22.95 -9.66 23.74
N PRO A 205 23.40 -9.78 22.48
CA PRO A 205 23.32 -8.70 21.51
C PRO A 205 21.90 -8.54 20.95
N CYS A 206 20.98 -9.46 21.22
CA CYS A 206 19.57 -9.34 20.85
C CYS A 206 18.74 -8.58 21.90
N SER A 207 19.28 -8.35 23.11
CA SER A 207 18.63 -7.60 24.19
C SER A 207 19.34 -6.25 24.43
N LEU A 208 19.02 -5.27 23.58
CA LEU A 208 19.76 -3.99 23.49
C LEU A 208 19.08 -2.83 24.22
N GLN A 209 19.90 -1.94 24.79
CA GLN A 209 19.52 -0.62 25.27
C GLN A 209 20.06 0.46 24.33
N ALA A 210 19.21 1.41 23.96
CA ALA A 210 19.61 2.60 23.23
C ALA A 210 20.10 3.67 24.21
N ARG A 211 21.30 4.22 24.00
CA ARG A 211 21.85 5.34 24.76
C ARG A 211 22.23 6.50 23.82
N PRO A 212 22.08 7.76 24.24
CA PRO A 212 22.49 8.91 23.45
C PRO A 212 24.01 8.89 23.21
N THR A 213 24.44 9.37 22.03
CA THR A 213 25.87 9.64 21.78
C THR A 213 26.35 10.80 22.64
N ASP A 214 27.60 10.73 23.12
CA ASP A 214 28.24 11.76 23.93
C ASP A 214 28.06 13.18 23.34
N LEU A 215 27.21 13.97 24.02
CA LEU A 215 26.76 15.30 23.60
C LEU A 215 27.87 16.35 23.70
N MET A 216 28.88 16.13 24.54
CA MET A 216 30.01 17.07 24.74
C MET A 216 30.95 17.06 23.52
N ARG A 217 31.18 15.89 22.92
CA ARG A 217 32.05 15.73 21.75
C ARG A 217 31.50 16.42 20.50
N ARG A 218 30.16 16.47 20.35
CA ARG A 218 29.47 17.14 19.24
C ARG A 218 29.62 18.66 19.27
N ARG A 219 29.71 19.24 20.48
CA ARG A 219 29.90 20.68 20.70
C ARG A 219 31.34 21.15 20.42
N GLN A 220 32.30 20.23 20.45
CA GLN A 220 33.70 20.51 20.13
C GLN A 220 33.99 20.39 18.62
N HIS A 221 33.39 19.42 17.93
CA HIS A 221 33.61 19.24 16.49
C HIS A 221 32.87 20.26 15.59
N THR A 222 31.79 20.86 16.08
CA THR A 222 31.06 21.95 15.38
C THR A 222 31.87 23.25 15.34
N LYS A 223 32.72 23.51 16.34
CA LYS A 223 33.61 24.67 16.36
C LYS A 223 34.77 24.56 15.35
N ALA A 224 35.24 23.34 15.08
CA ALA A 224 36.27 23.09 14.07
C ALA A 224 35.74 23.22 12.63
N ALA A 225 34.47 22.87 12.38
CA ALA A 225 33.85 22.96 11.07
C ALA A 225 33.62 24.42 10.61
N LEU A 226 33.33 25.33 11.55
CA LEU A 226 33.16 26.77 11.24
C LEU A 226 34.47 27.45 10.82
N ALA A 227 35.60 27.03 11.40
CA ALA A 227 36.91 27.55 11.00
C ALA A 227 37.34 27.06 9.60
N ALA A 228 36.99 25.82 9.24
CA ALA A 228 37.28 25.27 7.90
C ALA A 228 36.41 25.90 6.80
N ALA A 229 35.16 26.27 7.09
CA ALA A 229 34.26 26.92 6.15
C ALA A 229 34.72 28.33 5.74
N ALA A 230 35.33 29.08 6.68
CA ALA A 230 35.84 30.42 6.41
C ALA A 230 37.08 30.41 5.48
N ALA A 231 37.94 29.39 5.59
CA ALA A 231 39.10 29.23 4.72
C ALA A 231 38.71 28.79 3.30
N LEU A 232 37.70 27.94 3.14
CA LEU A 232 37.21 27.49 1.83
C LEU A 232 36.45 28.58 1.06
N ALA A 233 35.78 29.51 1.76
CA ALA A 233 35.09 30.64 1.15
C ALA A 233 36.07 31.62 0.46
N VAL A 234 37.31 31.74 0.95
CA VAL A 234 38.33 32.62 0.37
C VAL A 234 39.05 31.97 -0.82
N CYS A 235 39.19 30.64 -0.84
CA CYS A 235 39.77 29.93 -1.99
C CYS A 235 38.75 29.62 -3.11
N GLY A 236 37.44 29.56 -2.80
CA GLY A 236 36.38 29.30 -3.79
C GLY A 236 36.11 30.44 -4.78
N ALA A 237 36.47 31.68 -4.42
CA ALA A 237 36.24 32.85 -5.26
C ALA A 237 37.17 32.95 -6.48
N LEU A 238 38.19 32.09 -6.60
CA LEU A 238 39.17 32.11 -7.71
C LEU A 238 39.17 30.84 -8.60
N VAL A 239 38.28 29.87 -8.36
CA VAL A 239 38.20 28.61 -9.15
C VAL A 239 36.85 28.43 -9.88
N ALA A 240 35.90 29.35 -9.77
CA ALA A 240 34.64 29.30 -10.51
C ALA A 240 34.75 29.89 -11.94
N LEU A 241 35.59 29.27 -12.76
CA LEU A 241 35.41 29.18 -14.22
C LEU A 241 34.96 27.74 -14.49
N PRO A 242 33.79 27.51 -15.12
CA PRO A 242 33.12 26.22 -15.06
C PRO A 242 33.77 25.22 -16.03
N GLY A 243 34.21 24.08 -15.49
CA GLY A 243 34.74 22.98 -16.29
C GLY A 243 34.70 21.65 -15.54
N GLY A 244 33.74 20.80 -15.90
CA GLY A 244 33.96 19.35 -15.96
C GLY A 244 33.47 18.48 -14.79
N GLY A 245 32.16 18.22 -14.75
CA GLY A 245 31.55 17.02 -14.17
C GLY A 245 30.20 17.34 -13.52
N TRP A 246 29.04 16.83 -13.94
CA TRP A 246 28.67 15.69 -14.80
C TRP A 246 27.73 16.20 -15.91
N GLY A 247 27.86 15.68 -17.14
CA GLY A 247 27.53 16.38 -18.38
C GLY A 247 26.04 16.73 -18.66
N PRO A 248 25.78 17.63 -19.63
CA PRO A 248 24.45 18.19 -19.92
C PRO A 248 23.49 17.28 -20.72
N ASP A 249 23.92 16.06 -21.09
CA ASP A 249 23.14 15.16 -21.96
C ASP A 249 22.58 13.92 -21.21
N GLY A 250 22.46 14.00 -19.88
CA GLY A 250 21.79 12.98 -19.06
C GLY A 250 20.33 13.32 -18.81
N ALA A 251 19.41 12.37 -19.02
CA ALA A 251 17.95 12.57 -19.02
C ALA A 251 17.30 13.02 -17.68
N ALA A 252 18.05 13.36 -16.64
CA ALA A 252 17.52 13.79 -15.35
C ALA A 252 17.68 15.31 -15.17
N ALA A 253 16.54 16.02 -15.18
CA ALA A 253 16.44 17.46 -14.98
C ALA A 253 16.96 17.92 -13.60
N PRO A 254 17.35 19.20 -13.43
CA PRO A 254 17.71 19.77 -12.13
C PRO A 254 16.59 19.61 -11.10
N VAL A 255 16.92 19.81 -9.82
CA VAL A 255 15.94 19.85 -8.72
C VAL A 255 14.80 20.78 -9.13
N TYR A 256 13.54 20.38 -8.88
CA TYR A 256 12.33 21.13 -9.32
C TYR A 256 12.42 22.65 -9.04
N ALA A 257 13.14 23.09 -8.01
CA ALA A 257 13.34 24.50 -7.68
C ALA A 257 14.24 25.31 -8.67
N GLU A 258 15.02 24.68 -9.54
CA GLU A 258 15.90 25.33 -10.52
C GLU A 258 15.42 25.15 -11.97
N ASN A 259 14.26 24.51 -12.16
CA ASN A 259 13.64 24.37 -13.47
C ASN A 259 12.74 25.61 -13.76
N PRO A 260 12.98 26.38 -14.82
CA PRO A 260 12.18 27.57 -15.14
C PRO A 260 10.67 27.29 -15.31
N ALA A 261 10.30 26.10 -15.79
CA ALA A 261 8.89 25.71 -15.91
C ALA A 261 8.25 25.45 -14.54
N ALA A 262 9.03 24.90 -13.61
CA ALA A 262 8.60 24.68 -12.24
C ALA A 262 8.52 25.99 -11.43
N GLU A 263 9.48 26.90 -11.59
CA GLU A 263 9.38 28.25 -11.01
C GLU A 263 8.16 29.00 -11.56
N ALA A 264 7.91 28.90 -12.86
CA ALA A 264 6.73 29.47 -13.49
C ALA A 264 5.43 28.86 -12.95
N ALA A 265 5.43 27.56 -12.62
CA ALA A 265 4.27 26.88 -12.03
C ALA A 265 3.90 27.41 -10.64
N LEU A 266 4.84 28.01 -9.91
CA LEU A 266 4.63 28.58 -8.57
C LEU A 266 4.29 30.08 -8.60
N ASP A 267 4.32 30.71 -9.77
CA ASP A 267 4.01 32.13 -9.92
C ASP A 267 2.50 32.34 -10.09
N PRO A 268 1.79 32.96 -9.12
CA PRO A 268 0.37 33.26 -9.26
C PRO A 268 0.05 34.22 -10.43
N GLY A 269 1.04 34.96 -10.93
CA GLY A 269 0.91 35.81 -12.12
C GLY A 269 0.90 35.05 -13.44
N LYS A 270 1.33 33.78 -13.46
CA LYS A 270 1.38 32.91 -14.65
C LYS A 270 0.24 31.90 -14.71
N LEU A 271 -0.66 31.90 -13.72
CA LEU A 271 -1.85 31.05 -13.73
C LEU A 271 -2.65 31.26 -15.01
N THR A 272 -3.05 30.15 -15.64
CA THR A 272 -3.91 30.18 -16.82
C THR A 272 -5.31 30.61 -16.39
N ARG A 273 -5.88 31.63 -17.06
CA ARG A 273 -7.23 32.12 -16.84
C ARG A 273 -8.00 32.05 -18.13
N VAL A 274 -9.01 31.18 -18.16
CA VAL A 274 -9.88 31.02 -19.31
C VAL A 274 -10.88 32.18 -19.35
N ALA A 275 -11.13 32.71 -20.55
CA ALA A 275 -12.10 33.79 -20.73
C ALA A 275 -13.51 33.35 -20.31
N PRO A 276 -14.32 34.23 -19.68
CA PRO A 276 -15.65 33.87 -19.15
C PRO A 276 -16.60 33.22 -20.17
N THR A 277 -16.48 33.55 -21.45
CA THR A 277 -17.34 33.07 -22.54
C THR A 277 -16.69 31.97 -23.39
N ALA A 278 -15.47 31.51 -23.06
CA ALA A 278 -14.75 30.54 -23.89
C ALA A 278 -15.49 29.22 -24.08
N TRP A 279 -16.28 28.80 -23.08
CA TRP A 279 -17.08 27.59 -23.10
C TRP A 279 -18.26 27.65 -24.09
N GLU A 280 -18.73 28.85 -24.47
CA GLU A 280 -19.89 29.02 -25.35
C GLU A 280 -19.60 28.57 -26.78
N SER A 281 -18.37 28.76 -27.25
CA SER A 281 -17.90 28.37 -28.58
C SER A 281 -16.99 27.14 -28.58
N ALA A 282 -16.69 26.57 -27.42
CA ALA A 282 -15.81 25.42 -27.31
C ALA A 282 -16.47 24.14 -27.84
N ALA A 283 -15.71 23.36 -28.61
CA ALA A 283 -16.16 22.03 -29.03
C ALA A 283 -16.15 20.99 -27.88
N ARG A 284 -15.47 21.29 -26.76
CA ARG A 284 -15.35 20.40 -25.59
C ARG A 284 -16.10 20.95 -24.39
N THR A 285 -16.64 20.04 -23.58
CA THR A 285 -17.34 20.33 -22.32
C THR A 285 -16.59 19.69 -21.16
N ASP A 286 -15.40 20.22 -20.87
CA ASP A 286 -14.48 19.71 -19.83
C ASP A 286 -13.93 20.86 -18.95
N PHE A 287 -13.05 20.55 -18.00
CA PHE A 287 -12.46 21.56 -17.11
C PHE A 287 -11.55 22.57 -17.81
N SER A 288 -11.03 22.26 -19.02
CA SER A 288 -10.12 23.15 -19.76
C SER A 288 -10.80 24.43 -20.25
N VAL A 289 -12.13 24.49 -20.25
CA VAL A 289 -12.92 25.65 -20.68
C VAL A 289 -13.62 26.36 -19.51
N TRP A 290 -13.35 25.95 -18.28
CA TRP A 290 -13.92 26.59 -17.09
C TRP A 290 -13.24 27.93 -16.77
N PRO A 291 -13.98 29.04 -16.68
CA PRO A 291 -13.40 30.31 -16.26
C PRO A 291 -13.09 30.32 -14.76
N ALA A 292 -12.12 31.14 -14.37
CA ALA A 292 -11.83 31.39 -12.96
C ALA A 292 -12.99 32.15 -12.30
N ARG A 293 -13.55 31.61 -11.21
CA ARG A 293 -14.66 32.23 -10.47
C ARG A 293 -14.36 32.44 -8.99
N GLY A 294 -15.08 33.37 -8.36
CA GLY A 294 -14.98 33.66 -6.93
C GLY A 294 -14.19 34.93 -6.59
N PRO A 295 -14.46 35.52 -5.42
CA PRO A 295 -13.97 36.85 -5.06
C PRO A 295 -12.46 36.90 -4.76
N LEU A 296 -11.83 35.78 -4.44
CA LEU A 296 -10.40 35.71 -4.10
C LEU A 296 -9.52 35.33 -5.30
N THR A 297 -10.07 35.32 -6.51
CA THR A 297 -9.29 35.02 -7.74
C THR A 297 -8.18 36.03 -8.01
N GLY A 298 -8.24 37.24 -7.42
CA GLY A 298 -7.19 38.25 -7.46
C GLY A 298 -6.20 38.20 -6.29
N ASP A 299 -6.45 37.38 -5.26
CA ASP A 299 -5.61 37.32 -4.06
C ASP A 299 -4.29 36.57 -4.34
N LYS A 300 -3.27 37.32 -4.74
CA LYS A 300 -1.94 36.78 -5.04
C LYS A 300 -1.28 36.11 -3.83
N ALA A 301 -1.63 36.51 -2.59
CA ALA A 301 -1.03 35.94 -1.40
C ALA A 301 -1.59 34.53 -1.13
N LEU A 302 -2.92 34.37 -1.21
CA LEU A 302 -3.59 33.07 -1.13
C LEU A 302 -3.10 32.14 -2.25
N LEU A 303 -3.10 32.61 -3.50
CA LEU A 303 -2.71 31.79 -4.65
C LEU A 303 -1.25 31.34 -4.57
N ARG A 304 -0.33 32.22 -4.14
CA ARG A 304 1.07 31.85 -3.92
C ARG A 304 1.21 30.78 -2.83
N ARG A 305 0.49 30.90 -1.71
CA ARG A 305 0.50 29.87 -0.65
C ARG A 305 -0.02 28.54 -1.17
N ALA A 306 -1.15 28.55 -1.89
CA ALA A 306 -1.75 27.35 -2.43
C ALA A 306 -0.81 26.61 -3.40
N LEU A 307 -0.14 27.34 -4.31
CA LEU A 307 0.83 26.77 -5.24
C LEU A 307 2.08 26.25 -4.51
N ALA A 308 2.57 26.97 -3.49
CA ALA A 308 3.69 26.53 -2.68
C ALA A 308 3.36 25.24 -1.91
N VAL A 309 2.17 25.15 -1.32
CA VAL A 309 1.68 23.95 -0.62
C VAL A 309 1.47 22.79 -1.59
N TRP A 310 0.95 23.04 -2.79
CA TRP A 310 0.87 21.99 -3.82
C TRP A 310 2.26 21.45 -4.14
N ALA A 311 3.24 22.31 -4.40
CA ALA A 311 4.58 21.86 -4.76
C ALA A 311 5.30 21.14 -3.62
N ARG A 312 5.15 21.61 -2.38
CA ARG A 312 5.80 21.08 -1.18
C ARG A 312 4.89 21.24 0.05
N PRO A 313 3.98 20.28 0.29
CA PRO A 313 3.10 20.36 1.45
C PRO A 313 3.92 20.24 2.75
N GLY A 314 3.66 21.11 3.71
CA GLY A 314 4.26 21.03 5.04
C GLY A 314 3.65 19.89 5.88
N GLU A 315 4.33 19.50 6.97
CA GLU A 315 3.90 18.37 7.83
C GLU A 315 2.49 18.55 8.45
N THR A 316 2.04 19.80 8.59
CA THR A 316 0.72 20.14 9.15
C THR A 316 -0.39 20.19 8.09
N VAL A 317 -0.06 20.02 6.80
CA VAL A 317 -1.03 20.04 5.70
C VAL A 317 -1.61 18.64 5.54
N ARG A 318 -2.93 18.52 5.59
CA ARG A 318 -3.60 17.25 5.28
C ARG A 318 -3.62 17.06 3.77
N VAL A 319 -2.89 16.08 3.27
CA VAL A 319 -2.91 15.71 1.85
C VAL A 319 -3.86 14.53 1.64
N SER A 320 -4.78 14.67 0.70
CA SER A 320 -5.64 13.57 0.24
C SER A 320 -5.60 13.47 -1.28
N ALA A 321 -5.85 12.26 -1.81
CA ALA A 321 -5.86 12.03 -3.24
C ALA A 321 -6.85 10.92 -3.58
N THR A 322 -7.67 11.16 -4.60
CA THR A 322 -8.45 10.11 -5.27
C THR A 322 -7.49 8.97 -5.66
N PRO A 323 -7.83 7.69 -5.47
CA PRO A 323 -6.95 6.56 -5.77
C PRO A 323 -6.31 6.65 -7.16
N GLY A 324 -4.98 6.44 -7.23
CA GLY A 324 -4.20 6.52 -8.47
C GLY A 324 -3.95 7.93 -9.02
N THR A 325 -4.26 8.98 -8.25
CA THR A 325 -3.88 10.35 -8.59
C THR A 325 -2.47 10.64 -8.10
N GLN A 326 -1.63 11.21 -8.97
CA GLN A 326 -0.31 11.70 -8.54
C GLN A 326 -0.48 12.88 -7.59
N THR A 327 0.37 13.00 -6.58
CA THR A 327 0.38 14.10 -5.59
C THR A 327 1.57 15.04 -5.75
N GLY A 328 2.40 14.83 -6.79
CA GLY A 328 3.56 15.66 -7.07
C GLY A 328 3.19 17.10 -7.46
N ALA A 329 4.20 17.96 -7.50
CA ALA A 329 4.08 19.36 -7.90
C ALA A 329 3.42 19.54 -9.29
N PRO A 330 2.83 20.70 -9.60
CA PRO A 330 2.24 20.96 -10.91
C PRO A 330 3.31 20.89 -12.02
N PRO A 331 3.04 20.30 -13.18
CA PRO A 331 4.03 20.20 -14.26
C PRO A 331 4.34 21.55 -14.95
N GLY A 332 3.49 22.56 -14.75
CA GLY A 332 3.60 23.90 -15.29
C GLY A 332 2.53 24.81 -14.68
N PRO A 333 2.39 26.07 -15.13
CA PRO A 333 1.39 27.00 -14.60
C PRO A 333 -0.03 26.45 -14.74
N PRO A 334 -0.71 26.10 -13.63
CA PRO A 334 -2.02 25.49 -13.72
C PRO A 334 -3.10 26.54 -14.06
N GLN A 335 -4.24 26.06 -14.54
CA GLN A 335 -5.44 26.87 -14.73
C GLN A 335 -6.12 27.12 -13.39
N LEU A 336 -6.49 28.36 -13.11
CA LEU A 336 -7.31 28.71 -11.95
C LEU A 336 -8.80 28.48 -12.28
N LEU A 337 -9.48 27.63 -11.51
CA LEU A 337 -10.92 27.39 -11.65
C LEU A 337 -11.72 28.20 -10.64
N TYR A 338 -11.23 28.30 -9.41
CA TYR A 338 -11.93 29.00 -8.36
C TYR A 338 -10.99 29.54 -7.28
N ALA A 339 -11.32 30.71 -6.73
CA ALA A 339 -10.81 31.13 -5.44
C ALA A 339 -11.82 31.98 -4.68
N GLY A 340 -12.16 31.59 -3.45
CA GLY A 340 -13.21 32.24 -2.68
C GLY A 340 -13.33 31.72 -1.25
N GLU A 341 -14.23 32.33 -0.48
CA GLU A 341 -14.59 31.85 0.85
C GLU A 341 -15.76 30.86 0.75
N VAL A 342 -15.60 29.70 1.40
CA VAL A 342 -16.59 28.64 1.45
C VAL A 342 -16.70 28.21 2.90
N ASP A 343 -17.85 28.44 3.52
CA ASP A 343 -18.04 28.29 4.97
C ASP A 343 -16.99 29.07 5.76
N ASN A 344 -16.18 28.38 6.57
CA ASN A 344 -15.11 28.93 7.41
C ASN A 344 -13.71 28.74 6.78
N ALA A 345 -13.63 28.45 5.47
CA ALA A 345 -12.37 28.24 4.77
C ALA A 345 -12.21 29.17 3.56
N ARG A 346 -10.96 29.53 3.25
CA ARG A 346 -10.54 30.06 1.96
C ARG A 346 -10.14 28.89 1.07
N VAL A 347 -10.69 28.86 -0.13
CA VAL A 347 -10.57 27.74 -1.08
C VAL A 347 -9.97 28.25 -2.36
N ALA A 348 -8.97 27.53 -2.89
CA ALA A 348 -8.46 27.71 -4.25
C ALA A 348 -8.48 26.36 -4.99
N ILE A 349 -8.96 26.35 -6.23
CA ILE A 349 -9.04 25.16 -7.07
C ILE A 349 -8.30 25.41 -8.37
N PHE A 350 -7.45 24.46 -8.72
CA PHE A 350 -6.60 24.48 -9.91
C PHE A 350 -6.81 23.24 -10.75
N TYR A 351 -6.52 23.37 -12.04
CA TYR A 351 -6.49 22.28 -13.01
C TYR A 351 -5.17 22.30 -13.79
N ASP A 352 -4.44 21.18 -13.83
CA ASP A 352 -3.15 21.09 -14.55
C ASP A 352 -3.25 20.39 -15.91
N GLY A 353 -4.46 20.08 -16.38
CA GLY A 353 -4.69 19.33 -17.61
C GLY A 353 -4.94 17.83 -17.41
N LEU A 354 -4.67 17.29 -16.21
CA LEU A 354 -4.90 15.87 -15.87
C LEU A 354 -5.65 15.68 -14.56
N ARG A 355 -5.42 16.55 -13.58
CA ARG A 355 -5.98 16.47 -12.23
C ARG A 355 -6.42 17.84 -11.72
N ILE A 356 -7.37 17.80 -10.79
CA ILE A 356 -7.78 18.92 -9.98
C ILE A 356 -6.96 18.92 -8.69
N ALA A 357 -6.45 20.09 -8.30
CA ALA A 357 -5.86 20.33 -6.99
C ALA A 357 -6.70 21.37 -6.24
N ARG A 358 -7.19 21.00 -5.07
CA ARG A 358 -7.98 21.86 -4.20
C ARG A 358 -7.16 22.16 -2.94
N TYR A 359 -6.88 23.44 -2.71
CA TYR A 359 -6.29 23.94 -1.47
C TYR A 359 -7.38 24.57 -0.59
N ALA A 360 -7.39 24.25 0.70
CA ALA A 360 -8.25 24.85 1.70
C ALA A 360 -7.42 25.31 2.90
N GLU A 361 -7.63 26.54 3.38
CA GLU A 361 -7.11 27.00 4.67
C GLU A 361 -8.25 27.62 5.49
N PRO A 362 -8.24 27.57 6.82
CA PRO A 362 -9.19 28.34 7.63
C PRO A 362 -9.13 29.84 7.30
N LYS A 363 -10.21 30.58 7.59
CA LYS A 363 -10.19 32.05 7.45
C LYS A 363 -9.16 32.70 8.38
N ASP A 364 -9.05 32.16 9.59
CA ASP A 364 -8.21 32.68 10.66
C ASP A 364 -6.90 31.87 10.78
N GLY A 365 -6.05 31.97 9.76
CA GLY A 365 -4.72 31.36 9.73
C GLY A 365 -4.61 30.12 8.82
N THR A 366 -3.52 29.37 8.96
CA THR A 366 -3.18 28.25 8.05
C THR A 366 -3.12 26.89 8.76
N ALA A 367 -3.36 26.85 10.08
CA ALA A 367 -3.36 25.61 10.84
C ALA A 367 -4.56 24.74 10.44
N GLY A 368 -4.32 23.50 9.99
CA GLY A 368 -5.37 22.64 9.45
C GLY A 368 -5.66 22.84 7.96
N ALA A 369 -4.74 23.45 7.21
CA ALA A 369 -4.83 23.51 5.76
C ALA A 369 -4.88 22.10 5.14
N ALA A 370 -5.63 21.97 4.05
CA ALA A 370 -5.80 20.73 3.31
C ALA A 370 -5.43 20.93 1.84
N LEU A 371 -4.88 19.88 1.24
CA LEU A 371 -4.56 19.79 -0.16
C LEU A 371 -5.13 18.47 -0.69
N ASP A 372 -6.17 18.58 -1.52
CA ASP A 372 -6.89 17.45 -2.06
C ASP A 372 -6.63 17.33 -3.56
N PHE A 373 -6.35 16.12 -4.04
CA PHE A 373 -6.14 15.82 -5.45
C PHE A 373 -7.26 14.95 -5.99
N ALA A 374 -7.77 15.28 -7.16
CA ALA A 374 -8.70 14.41 -7.89
C ALA A 374 -8.26 14.22 -9.34
N ARG A 375 -8.27 12.97 -9.75
CA ARG A 375 -8.07 12.55 -11.12
C ARG A 375 -9.30 12.92 -11.96
N VAL A 376 -9.08 13.55 -13.12
CA VAL A 376 -10.16 14.01 -14.03
C VAL A 376 -9.82 13.79 -15.50
N ASP A 377 -8.85 12.93 -15.81
CA ASP A 377 -8.50 12.61 -17.19
C ASP A 377 -9.71 11.99 -17.91
N GLY A 378 -10.04 12.54 -19.08
CA GLY A 378 -11.20 12.13 -19.86
C GLY A 378 -12.55 12.62 -19.32
N ALA A 379 -12.58 13.40 -18.23
CA ALA A 379 -13.82 13.97 -17.71
C ALA A 379 -14.48 14.90 -18.74
N THR A 380 -15.72 14.60 -19.11
CA THR A 380 -16.49 15.43 -20.05
C THR A 380 -17.96 15.47 -19.65
N GLY A 381 -18.68 16.48 -20.13
CA GLY A 381 -20.13 16.61 -19.93
C GLY A 381 -20.53 16.45 -18.47
N ALA A 382 -21.23 15.37 -18.17
CA ALA A 382 -21.73 15.03 -16.83
C ALA A 382 -20.62 14.92 -15.77
N GLU A 383 -19.51 14.27 -16.12
CA GLU A 383 -18.38 14.04 -15.21
C GLU A 383 -17.59 15.33 -14.92
N ALA A 384 -17.72 16.33 -15.80
CA ALA A 384 -17.13 17.66 -15.66
C ALA A 384 -18.18 18.75 -15.37
N SER A 385 -19.32 18.40 -14.75
CA SER A 385 -20.41 19.35 -14.47
C SER A 385 -20.36 19.99 -13.07
N ALA A 386 -19.61 19.44 -12.13
CA ALA A 386 -19.47 19.99 -10.78
C ALA A 386 -18.16 19.58 -10.08
N LEU A 387 -17.71 20.43 -9.14
CA LEU A 387 -16.58 20.19 -8.24
C LEU A 387 -16.98 20.48 -6.80
N VAL A 388 -16.54 19.67 -5.86
CA VAL A 388 -16.76 19.95 -4.43
C VAL A 388 -15.87 21.11 -3.99
N LEU A 389 -16.50 22.16 -3.48
CA LEU A 389 -15.82 23.31 -2.87
C LEU A 389 -15.50 23.07 -1.41
N GLY A 390 -16.31 22.29 -0.69
CA GLY A 390 -16.12 22.06 0.72
C GLY A 390 -17.22 21.21 1.31
N ARG A 391 -16.89 20.57 2.44
CA ARG A 391 -17.84 19.85 3.27
C ARG A 391 -17.73 20.36 4.69
N ALA A 392 -18.85 20.78 5.27
CA ALA A 392 -18.93 21.34 6.62
C ALA A 392 -20.32 21.04 7.20
N ASP A 393 -20.38 20.71 8.48
CA ASP A 393 -21.63 20.52 9.23
C ASP A 393 -22.63 19.55 8.56
N GLY A 394 -22.11 18.45 7.99
CA GLY A 394 -22.93 17.45 7.27
C GLY A 394 -23.36 17.86 5.86
N ASN A 395 -22.99 19.05 5.40
CA ASN A 395 -23.34 19.58 4.09
C ASN A 395 -22.14 19.59 3.13
N VAL A 396 -22.44 19.69 1.85
CA VAL A 396 -21.49 19.86 0.75
C VAL A 396 -21.92 21.05 -0.11
N ARG A 397 -20.95 21.84 -0.59
CA ARG A 397 -21.16 22.86 -1.61
C ARG A 397 -20.38 22.53 -2.87
N TYR A 398 -20.97 22.85 -4.01
CA TYR A 398 -20.38 22.59 -5.31
C TYR A 398 -20.12 23.88 -6.08
N LEU A 399 -19.06 23.85 -6.88
CA LEU A 399 -18.85 24.74 -8.00
C LEU A 399 -19.38 24.05 -9.25
N THR A 400 -20.37 24.62 -9.91
CA THR A 400 -20.98 24.06 -11.14
C THR A 400 -20.22 24.48 -12.38
N ALA A 401 -20.30 23.69 -13.45
CA ALA A 401 -19.77 24.07 -14.75
C ALA A 401 -20.45 25.34 -15.30
N PRO A 402 -19.77 26.12 -16.16
CA PRO A 402 -20.34 27.36 -16.70
C PRO A 402 -21.59 27.15 -17.58
N TRP A 403 -21.77 25.96 -18.17
CA TRP A 403 -22.96 25.62 -18.97
C TRP A 403 -24.16 25.14 -18.14
N VAL A 404 -24.00 24.93 -16.83
CA VAL A 404 -25.09 24.51 -15.94
C VAL A 404 -26.04 25.69 -15.72
N ARG A 405 -27.33 25.46 -15.98
CA ARG A 405 -28.38 26.49 -15.88
C ARG A 405 -29.14 26.43 -14.56
N LYS A 406 -29.32 25.23 -14.00
CA LYS A 406 -30.06 25.01 -12.75
C LYS A 406 -29.38 23.92 -11.94
N ALA A 407 -29.49 24.04 -10.62
CA ALA A 407 -29.16 22.98 -9.67
C ALA A 407 -30.37 22.70 -8.79
N ALA A 408 -30.52 21.45 -8.35
CA ALA A 408 -31.55 21.03 -7.42
C ALA A 408 -31.06 19.87 -6.56
N GLU A 409 -31.65 19.71 -5.38
CA GLU A 409 -31.48 18.57 -4.50
C GLU A 409 -32.59 17.55 -4.76
N ARG A 410 -32.23 16.26 -4.80
CA ARG A 410 -33.21 15.18 -4.92
C ARG A 410 -32.87 14.05 -3.96
N ASP A 411 -33.86 13.56 -3.22
CA ASP A 411 -33.74 12.32 -2.47
C ASP A 411 -33.94 11.13 -3.41
N LEU A 412 -32.87 10.39 -3.68
CA LEU A 412 -32.87 9.26 -4.61
C LEU A 412 -33.76 8.11 -4.14
N MET A 413 -34.02 8.00 -2.83
CA MET A 413 -34.94 7.00 -2.26
C MET A 413 -36.42 7.33 -2.49
N LYS A 414 -36.73 8.57 -2.91
CA LYS A 414 -38.10 9.05 -3.13
C LYS A 414 -38.27 9.45 -4.60
N PRO A 415 -38.45 8.46 -5.52
CA PRO A 415 -38.40 8.70 -6.96
C PRO A 415 -39.52 9.64 -7.43
N GLU A 416 -40.69 9.56 -6.81
CA GLU A 416 -41.87 10.38 -7.11
C GLU A 416 -41.78 11.82 -6.54
N SER A 417 -40.87 12.07 -5.60
CA SER A 417 -40.69 13.41 -5.06
C SER A 417 -40.04 14.33 -6.09
N ALA A 418 -40.55 15.56 -6.18
CA ALA A 418 -39.93 16.59 -7.00
C ALA A 418 -38.56 16.99 -6.44
N ALA A 419 -37.64 17.39 -7.32
CA ALA A 419 -36.36 17.95 -6.91
C ALA A 419 -36.57 19.36 -6.33
N ALA A 420 -35.93 19.67 -5.20
CA ALA A 420 -35.97 20.97 -4.56
C ALA A 420 -34.93 21.90 -5.21
N PRO A 421 -35.30 23.05 -5.78
CA PRO A 421 -34.35 23.97 -6.40
C PRO A 421 -33.26 24.41 -5.41
N LEU A 422 -32.00 24.38 -5.85
CA LEU A 422 -30.85 24.92 -5.12
C LEU A 422 -30.48 26.26 -5.72
N THR A 423 -30.33 27.28 -4.86
CA THR A 423 -29.78 28.57 -5.26
C THR A 423 -28.34 28.37 -5.75
N VAL A 424 -28.02 29.00 -6.88
CA VAL A 424 -26.65 29.07 -7.41
C VAL A 424 -26.24 30.53 -7.51
N THR A 425 -25.15 30.90 -6.87
CA THR A 425 -24.60 32.27 -6.87
C THR A 425 -23.17 32.20 -7.38
N ASP A 426 -22.87 32.87 -8.50
CA ASP A 426 -21.56 32.85 -9.14
C ASP A 426 -21.00 31.44 -9.42
N GLY A 427 -21.91 30.50 -9.76
CA GLY A 427 -21.60 29.09 -9.99
C GLY A 427 -21.42 28.26 -8.72
N VAL A 428 -21.64 28.82 -7.53
CA VAL A 428 -21.59 28.10 -6.25
C VAL A 428 -22.99 27.73 -5.79
N THR A 429 -23.21 26.46 -5.45
CA THR A 429 -24.50 26.00 -4.92
C THR A 429 -24.68 26.44 -3.46
N ALA A 430 -25.94 26.63 -3.05
CA ALA A 430 -26.34 26.52 -1.66
C ALA A 430 -25.89 25.15 -1.07
N PRO A 431 -25.69 25.05 0.25
CA PRO A 431 -25.32 23.78 0.87
C PRO A 431 -26.41 22.72 0.65
N LEU A 432 -25.97 21.51 0.32
CA LEU A 432 -26.78 20.30 0.16
C LEU A 432 -26.36 19.29 1.22
N ALA A 433 -27.29 18.54 1.81
CA ALA A 433 -26.95 17.52 2.79
C ALA A 433 -26.14 16.41 2.12
N SER A 434 -24.90 16.20 2.56
CA SER A 434 -23.97 15.25 1.94
C SER A 434 -24.25 13.83 2.43
N PRO A 435 -24.62 12.88 1.56
CA PRO A 435 -24.70 11.47 1.94
C PRO A 435 -23.36 10.94 2.43
N ALA A 436 -22.23 11.46 1.98
CA ALA A 436 -20.90 11.01 2.39
C ALA A 436 -20.60 11.29 3.88
N LEU A 437 -21.23 12.31 4.46
CA LEU A 437 -21.01 12.72 5.86
C LEU A 437 -22.07 12.20 6.84
N GLN A 438 -23.16 11.60 6.35
CA GLN A 438 -24.23 11.12 7.23
C GLN A 438 -23.82 9.85 8.00
N PRO A 439 -23.84 9.89 9.35
CA PRO A 439 -23.65 8.72 10.20
C PRO A 439 -24.96 7.95 10.39
N GLY A 440 -24.87 6.63 10.65
CA GLY A 440 -26.02 5.81 11.02
C GLY A 440 -26.75 5.13 9.85
N THR A 441 -28.00 4.74 10.09
CA THR A 441 -28.82 4.00 9.11
C THR A 441 -29.30 4.91 7.98
N CYS A 442 -29.09 4.47 6.74
CA CYS A 442 -29.54 5.21 5.56
C CYS A 442 -31.07 5.25 5.47
N THR A 443 -31.64 6.45 5.58
CA THR A 443 -33.09 6.72 5.50
C THR A 443 -33.45 7.71 4.38
N SER A 444 -32.44 8.36 3.81
CA SER A 444 -32.51 9.25 2.64
C SER A 444 -31.17 9.19 1.91
N TRP A 445 -31.16 9.47 0.61
CA TRP A 445 -29.91 9.63 -0.14
C TRP A 445 -29.99 10.82 -1.08
N ASN A 446 -29.48 11.97 -0.64
CA ASN A 446 -29.60 13.22 -1.39
C ASN A 446 -28.53 13.34 -2.48
N VAL A 447 -28.96 13.60 -3.71
CA VAL A 447 -28.11 13.77 -4.89
C VAL A 447 -28.26 15.18 -5.46
N LEU A 448 -27.18 15.66 -6.08
CA LEU A 448 -27.16 16.89 -6.84
C LEU A 448 -27.75 16.63 -8.23
N GLN A 449 -28.85 17.29 -8.55
CA GLN A 449 -29.40 17.32 -9.90
C GLN A 449 -28.93 18.59 -10.61
N LEU A 450 -28.28 18.43 -11.77
CA LEU A 450 -27.83 19.54 -12.61
C LEU A 450 -28.61 19.54 -13.92
N THR A 451 -29.00 20.72 -14.38
CA THR A 451 -29.67 20.91 -15.67
C THR A 451 -28.80 21.73 -16.60
N ASP A 452 -28.54 21.19 -17.79
CA ASP A 452 -27.87 21.89 -18.88
C ASP A 452 -28.64 21.73 -20.21
N ALA A 453 -28.00 22.01 -21.35
CA ALA A 453 -28.62 21.88 -22.67
C ALA A 453 -28.97 20.43 -23.06
N SER A 454 -28.31 19.43 -22.48
CA SER A 454 -28.56 18.01 -22.74
C SER A 454 -29.63 17.42 -21.84
N GLY A 455 -30.05 18.12 -20.78
CA GLY A 455 -31.12 17.72 -19.88
C GLY A 455 -30.70 17.67 -18.42
N ASN A 456 -31.38 16.83 -17.64
CA ASN A 456 -31.12 16.66 -16.21
C ASN A 456 -30.15 15.50 -15.99
N ARG A 457 -29.13 15.72 -15.16
CA ARG A 457 -28.17 14.71 -14.73
C ARG A 457 -28.12 14.64 -13.22
N LEU A 458 -27.86 13.45 -12.68
CA LEU A 458 -27.73 13.24 -11.24
C LEU A 458 -26.27 12.95 -10.89
N ALA A 459 -25.76 13.61 -9.86
CA ALA A 459 -24.43 13.39 -9.32
C ALA A 459 -24.51 13.15 -7.81
N THR A 460 -23.76 12.17 -7.30
CA THR A 460 -23.77 11.80 -5.89
C THR A 460 -22.44 12.09 -5.22
N ASP A 461 -22.50 12.54 -3.96
CA ASP A 461 -21.31 12.68 -3.14
C ASP A 461 -20.89 11.32 -2.55
N LEU A 462 -19.73 10.82 -2.97
CA LEU A 462 -19.10 9.62 -2.43
C LEU A 462 -17.82 9.93 -1.63
N GLY A 463 -17.61 11.20 -1.25
CA GLY A 463 -16.46 11.65 -0.46
C GLY A 463 -15.26 12.12 -1.28
N GLU A 464 -15.34 12.11 -2.62
CA GLU A 464 -14.29 12.56 -3.55
C GLU A 464 -14.49 14.03 -3.96
N LEU A 465 -13.50 14.69 -4.59
CA LEU A 465 -13.71 16.07 -5.09
C LEU A 465 -14.68 16.15 -6.28
N ILE A 466 -14.73 15.10 -7.09
CA ILE A 466 -15.66 15.00 -8.22
C ILE A 466 -16.83 14.13 -7.77
N PRO A 467 -18.08 14.65 -7.77
CA PRO A 467 -19.23 13.80 -7.49
C PRO A 467 -19.44 12.79 -8.62
N ALA A 468 -19.83 11.56 -8.27
CA ALA A 468 -20.01 10.49 -9.24
C ALA A 468 -21.31 10.66 -10.02
N HIS A 469 -21.25 10.56 -11.36
CA HIS A 469 -22.42 10.61 -12.23
C HIS A 469 -23.27 9.35 -12.09
N LEU A 470 -24.58 9.50 -11.93
CA LEU A 470 -25.51 8.38 -11.84
C LEU A 470 -26.22 8.15 -13.18
N THR A 471 -26.14 6.93 -13.67
CA THR A 471 -26.81 6.46 -14.89
C THR A 471 -27.70 5.26 -14.60
N ALA A 472 -28.57 4.94 -15.55
CA ALA A 472 -29.39 3.74 -15.48
C ALA A 472 -29.56 3.09 -16.87
N GLY A 473 -29.69 1.78 -16.89
CA GLY A 473 -29.95 1.01 -18.11
C GLY A 473 -28.92 -0.10 -18.38
N ARG A 474 -29.07 -0.75 -19.53
CA ARG A 474 -28.22 -1.89 -19.92
C ARG A 474 -26.76 -1.41 -20.10
N PRO A 475 -25.76 -2.21 -19.69
CA PRO A 475 -24.37 -1.89 -19.96
C PRO A 475 -24.12 -1.67 -21.46
N GLY A 476 -23.42 -0.60 -21.81
CA GLY A 476 -23.19 -0.17 -23.19
C GLY A 476 -24.31 0.66 -23.83
N ALA A 477 -25.49 0.76 -23.19
CA ALA A 477 -26.63 1.56 -23.65
C ALA A 477 -27.30 2.27 -22.45
N THR A 478 -26.50 2.96 -21.65
CA THR A 478 -26.94 3.65 -20.43
C THR A 478 -27.58 4.99 -20.75
N GLY A 479 -28.64 5.34 -20.03
CA GLY A 479 -29.26 6.66 -20.03
C GLY A 479 -29.06 7.40 -18.70
N GLU A 480 -29.58 8.63 -18.64
CA GLU A 480 -29.55 9.45 -17.42
C GLU A 480 -30.45 8.88 -16.32
N ALA A 481 -29.93 8.79 -15.09
CA ALA A 481 -30.72 8.29 -13.94
C ALA A 481 -31.88 9.23 -13.54
N SER A 482 -31.90 10.46 -14.06
CA SER A 482 -32.94 11.46 -13.78
C SER A 482 -34.31 11.14 -14.40
N GLY A 483 -34.37 10.22 -15.36
CA GLY A 483 -35.62 9.76 -15.95
C GLY A 483 -36.45 8.90 -15.00
N ALA A 484 -37.76 8.83 -15.20
CA ALA A 484 -38.69 8.13 -14.31
C ALA A 484 -38.34 6.63 -14.10
N GLU A 485 -37.85 5.94 -15.13
CA GLU A 485 -37.38 4.55 -15.00
C GLU A 485 -36.06 4.45 -14.22
N GLY A 486 -35.12 5.37 -14.47
CA GLY A 486 -33.85 5.44 -13.76
C GLY A 486 -34.05 5.70 -12.26
N LEU A 487 -34.91 6.66 -11.92
CA LEU A 487 -35.27 6.98 -10.54
C LEU A 487 -35.91 5.78 -9.84
N ARG A 488 -36.87 5.09 -10.47
CA ARG A 488 -37.49 3.88 -9.91
C ARG A 488 -36.49 2.73 -9.74
N SER A 489 -35.54 2.60 -10.68
CA SER A 489 -34.48 1.59 -10.60
C SER A 489 -33.51 1.87 -9.46
N TRP A 490 -33.16 3.13 -9.22
CA TRP A 490 -32.23 3.53 -8.17
C TRP A 490 -32.84 3.52 -6.76
N ALA A 491 -34.10 3.91 -6.62
CA ALA A 491 -34.69 4.20 -5.31
C ALA A 491 -34.51 3.13 -4.24
N PRO A 492 -34.73 1.82 -4.52
CA PRO A 492 -34.55 0.78 -3.50
C PRO A 492 -33.09 0.49 -3.16
N PHE A 493 -32.16 0.92 -4.00
CA PHE A 493 -30.73 0.58 -3.92
C PHE A 493 -29.85 1.80 -3.66
N ALA A 494 -30.43 2.99 -3.50
CA ALA A 494 -29.67 4.23 -3.29
C ALA A 494 -28.67 4.13 -2.12
N CYS A 495 -29.08 3.48 -1.02
CA CYS A 495 -28.21 3.27 0.14
C CYS A 495 -27.01 2.34 -0.13
N SER A 496 -27.05 1.53 -1.18
CA SER A 496 -25.91 0.67 -1.55
C SER A 496 -24.70 1.48 -2.01
N LEU A 497 -24.91 2.73 -2.44
CA LEU A 497 -23.83 3.67 -2.80
C LEU A 497 -22.86 3.93 -1.63
N LEU A 498 -23.27 3.65 -0.39
CA LEU A 498 -22.39 3.65 0.78
C LEU A 498 -21.18 2.71 0.60
N ALA A 499 -21.36 1.59 -0.11
CA ALA A 499 -20.30 0.60 -0.36
C ALA A 499 -19.20 1.11 -1.31
N GLU A 500 -19.44 2.22 -2.01
CA GLU A 500 -18.58 2.80 -3.06
C GLU A 500 -17.90 4.11 -2.63
N ARG A 501 -17.93 4.45 -1.33
CA ARG A 501 -17.32 5.68 -0.80
C ARG A 501 -15.80 5.66 -0.97
N SER A 502 -15.23 6.81 -1.34
CA SER A 502 -13.79 7.07 -1.41
C SER A 502 -13.00 6.07 -2.26
N ALA A 503 -13.63 5.49 -3.29
CA ALA A 503 -13.02 4.53 -4.20
C ALA A 503 -12.56 5.17 -5.54
N GLY A 504 -12.62 6.50 -5.66
CA GLY A 504 -12.32 7.20 -6.92
C GLY A 504 -13.30 6.89 -8.04
N VAL A 505 -14.58 6.81 -7.70
CA VAL A 505 -15.69 6.53 -8.62
C VAL A 505 -15.96 7.76 -9.50
N ARG A 506 -15.99 7.56 -10.81
CA ARG A 506 -16.39 8.58 -11.79
C ARG A 506 -17.88 8.52 -12.10
N SER A 507 -18.44 7.31 -12.18
CA SER A 507 -19.85 7.09 -12.46
C SER A 507 -20.35 5.76 -11.89
N VAL A 508 -21.66 5.68 -11.64
CA VAL A 508 -22.32 4.45 -11.22
C VAL A 508 -23.56 4.23 -12.08
N ASN A 509 -23.67 3.06 -12.71
CA ASN A 509 -24.84 2.66 -13.48
C ASN A 509 -25.69 1.67 -12.68
N ALA A 510 -27.02 1.85 -12.66
CA ALA A 510 -27.96 0.85 -12.18
C ALA A 510 -28.64 0.13 -13.36
N TRP A 511 -28.50 -1.20 -13.41
CA TRP A 511 -29.12 -2.04 -14.42
C TRP A 511 -30.09 -3.03 -13.80
N ALA A 512 -31.39 -2.82 -13.99
CA ALA A 512 -32.41 -3.83 -13.71
C ALA A 512 -32.31 -4.96 -14.74
N PHE A 513 -31.77 -6.11 -14.34
CA PHE A 513 -31.45 -7.20 -15.26
C PHE A 513 -32.47 -8.34 -15.26
N ALA A 514 -33.27 -8.49 -14.19
CA ALA A 514 -34.31 -9.51 -14.10
C ALA A 514 -35.41 -9.16 -13.08
N ASP A 515 -36.60 -9.70 -13.31
CA ASP A 515 -37.69 -9.80 -12.34
C ASP A 515 -37.94 -11.28 -12.02
N GLN A 516 -38.02 -11.62 -10.73
CA GLN A 516 -38.09 -12.98 -10.23
C GLN A 516 -39.43 -13.23 -9.53
N PRO A 517 -40.36 -13.97 -10.15
CA PRO A 517 -41.55 -14.45 -9.47
C PRO A 517 -41.16 -15.26 -8.23
N LEU A 518 -41.81 -14.96 -7.10
CA LEU A 518 -41.59 -15.64 -5.84
C LEU A 518 -42.44 -16.92 -5.76
N PRO A 519 -41.88 -18.04 -5.26
CA PRO A 519 -42.56 -19.33 -5.27
C PRO A 519 -43.77 -19.44 -4.33
N ASP A 520 -43.98 -18.48 -3.43
CA ASP A 520 -45.15 -18.40 -2.56
C ASP A 520 -46.28 -17.50 -3.12
N GLY A 521 -46.12 -16.99 -4.35
CA GLY A 521 -47.11 -16.12 -5.00
C GLY A 521 -47.17 -14.70 -4.43
N SER A 522 -46.22 -14.28 -3.60
CA SER A 522 -46.21 -12.94 -2.97
C SER A 522 -45.79 -11.78 -3.89
N GLY A 523 -45.58 -12.06 -5.19
CA GLY A 523 -45.21 -11.08 -6.22
C GLY A 523 -43.89 -11.44 -6.91
N ALA A 524 -43.29 -10.45 -7.57
CA ALA A 524 -41.97 -10.58 -8.20
C ALA A 524 -40.93 -9.70 -7.50
N GLY A 525 -39.80 -10.29 -7.13
CA GLY A 525 -38.64 -9.56 -6.64
C GLY A 525 -37.82 -8.97 -7.80
N ALA A 526 -37.22 -7.82 -7.59
CA ALA A 526 -36.42 -7.13 -8.59
C ALA A 526 -34.93 -7.39 -8.39
N TRP A 527 -34.22 -7.66 -9.48
CA TRP A 527 -32.77 -7.80 -9.52
C TRP A 527 -32.13 -6.61 -10.21
N VAL A 528 -31.19 -5.96 -9.51
CA VAL A 528 -30.41 -4.84 -10.05
C VAL A 528 -28.93 -5.15 -9.90
N CYS A 529 -28.16 -4.87 -10.93
CA CYS A 529 -26.72 -4.77 -10.82
C CYS A 529 -26.31 -3.30 -10.86
N THR A 530 -25.67 -2.82 -9.80
CA THR A 530 -25.02 -1.51 -9.81
C THR A 530 -23.55 -1.69 -10.11
N ARG A 531 -23.03 -0.91 -11.05
CA ARG A 531 -21.61 -0.94 -11.40
C ARG A 531 -20.98 0.43 -11.24
N ALA A 532 -19.98 0.52 -10.36
CA ALA A 532 -19.15 1.70 -10.18
C ALA A 532 -17.93 1.63 -11.10
N GLU A 533 -17.80 2.62 -11.97
CA GLU A 533 -16.61 2.86 -12.78
C GLU A 533 -15.71 3.87 -12.06
N THR A 534 -14.39 3.62 -12.06
CA THR A 534 -13.42 4.52 -11.44
C THR A 534 -12.67 5.34 -12.49
N TRP A 535 -11.99 6.40 -12.05
CA TRP A 535 -11.09 7.18 -12.89
C TRP A 535 -9.89 6.38 -13.42
N ARG A 536 -9.45 5.34 -12.72
CA ARG A 536 -8.27 4.57 -13.10
C ARG A 536 -8.57 3.50 -14.15
N GLY A 537 -9.84 3.10 -14.28
CA GLY A 537 -10.27 1.95 -15.08
C GLY A 537 -10.10 0.60 -14.37
N ASP A 538 -9.39 0.55 -13.23
CA ASP A 538 -9.33 -0.54 -12.26
C ASP A 538 -9.90 -0.08 -10.90
N GLY A 539 -10.09 -1.00 -9.96
CA GLY A 539 -10.91 -0.81 -8.77
C GLY A 539 -12.41 -0.75 -9.05
N THR A 540 -12.87 -1.34 -10.16
CA THR A 540 -14.30 -1.36 -10.50
C THR A 540 -15.05 -2.25 -9.52
N ALA A 541 -16.30 -1.89 -9.21
CA ALA A 541 -17.13 -2.68 -8.32
C ALA A 541 -18.49 -2.94 -8.97
N ALA A 542 -18.91 -4.21 -8.98
CA ALA A 542 -20.24 -4.63 -9.37
C ALA A 542 -20.95 -5.20 -8.15
N LEU A 543 -22.15 -4.72 -7.86
CA LEU A 543 -23.00 -5.24 -6.80
C LEU A 543 -24.28 -5.78 -7.44
N ALA A 544 -24.51 -7.09 -7.32
CA ALA A 544 -25.82 -7.65 -7.60
C ALA A 544 -26.68 -7.54 -6.35
N GLN A 545 -27.91 -7.07 -6.55
CA GLN A 545 -28.81 -6.72 -5.47
C GLN A 545 -30.20 -7.28 -5.75
N PHE A 546 -30.88 -7.69 -4.68
CA PHE A 546 -32.23 -8.24 -4.76
C PHE A 546 -33.18 -7.50 -3.83
N ARG A 547 -34.35 -7.15 -4.34
CA ARG A 547 -35.41 -6.50 -3.58
C ARG A 547 -36.68 -7.33 -3.65
N THR A 548 -37.27 -7.64 -2.50
CA THR A 548 -38.58 -8.31 -2.43
C THR A 548 -39.73 -7.36 -2.80
N PRO A 549 -40.88 -7.88 -3.27
CA PRO A 549 -42.08 -7.08 -3.50
C PRO A 549 -42.49 -6.31 -2.24
N GLY A 550 -42.74 -5.01 -2.36
CA GLY A 550 -43.13 -4.15 -1.25
C GLY A 550 -42.02 -3.86 -0.23
N GLY A 551 -40.83 -4.46 -0.36
CA GLY A 551 -39.68 -4.14 0.50
C GLY A 551 -39.18 -2.71 0.23
N PRO A 552 -38.84 -1.91 1.24
CA PRO A 552 -38.41 -0.53 1.04
C PRO A 552 -37.01 -0.42 0.43
N VAL A 553 -36.14 -1.40 0.69
CA VAL A 553 -34.74 -1.41 0.25
C VAL A 553 -34.37 -2.77 -0.34
N GLY A 554 -33.42 -2.77 -1.27
CA GLY A 554 -32.76 -3.98 -1.76
C GLY A 554 -31.58 -4.38 -0.89
N ALA A 555 -31.27 -5.68 -0.87
CA ALA A 555 -30.09 -6.22 -0.22
C ALA A 555 -29.01 -6.50 -1.27
N ILE A 556 -27.75 -6.23 -0.92
CA ILE A 556 -26.59 -6.69 -1.71
C ILE A 556 -26.46 -8.20 -1.49
N VAL A 557 -26.48 -8.97 -2.57
CA VAL A 557 -26.45 -10.45 -2.52
C VAL A 557 -25.17 -11.03 -3.10
N ALA A 558 -24.48 -10.26 -3.94
CA ALA A 558 -23.15 -10.57 -4.43
C ALA A 558 -22.39 -9.27 -4.74
N LYS A 559 -21.07 -9.31 -4.60
CA LYS A 559 -20.16 -8.23 -4.95
C LYS A 559 -19.03 -8.84 -5.77
N GLY A 560 -18.63 -8.19 -6.84
CA GLY A 560 -17.37 -8.47 -7.53
C GLY A 560 -16.53 -7.20 -7.61
N THR A 561 -15.22 -7.34 -7.46
CA THR A 561 -14.25 -6.24 -7.57
C THR A 561 -13.27 -6.56 -8.68
N ASP A 562 -12.95 -5.56 -9.50
CA ASP A 562 -12.10 -5.70 -10.68
C ASP A 562 -12.61 -6.71 -11.71
N VAL A 563 -13.94 -6.87 -11.77
CA VAL A 563 -14.63 -7.75 -12.70
C VAL A 563 -15.29 -6.95 -13.84
N PRO A 564 -15.39 -7.53 -15.05
CA PRO A 564 -16.02 -6.85 -16.18
C PRO A 564 -17.56 -6.89 -16.12
N ALA A 565 -18.13 -7.76 -15.26
CA ALA A 565 -19.56 -8.00 -15.12
C ALA A 565 -20.37 -6.71 -14.96
N CYS A 566 -21.59 -6.71 -15.52
CA CYS A 566 -22.46 -5.54 -15.60
C CYS A 566 -21.81 -4.32 -16.28
N GLY A 567 -20.74 -4.53 -17.04
CA GLY A 567 -19.98 -3.50 -17.73
C GLY A 567 -20.16 -3.58 -19.24
N PRO A 568 -19.73 -2.54 -19.98
CA PRO A 568 -19.85 -2.53 -21.45
C PRO A 568 -19.01 -3.64 -22.12
N ARG A 569 -17.96 -4.15 -21.45
CA ARG A 569 -17.13 -5.26 -21.96
C ARG A 569 -17.72 -6.65 -21.67
N ASP A 570 -18.53 -6.76 -20.62
CA ASP A 570 -19.21 -7.99 -20.25
C ASP A 570 -20.60 -7.64 -19.69
N PRO A 571 -21.61 -7.48 -20.58
CA PRO A 571 -22.95 -7.04 -20.21
C PRO A 571 -23.77 -8.21 -19.64
N HIS A 572 -23.15 -9.07 -18.83
CA HIS A 572 -23.74 -10.24 -18.21
C HIS A 572 -23.56 -10.21 -16.69
N VAL A 573 -24.46 -10.88 -15.99
CA VAL A 573 -24.42 -11.06 -14.54
C VAL A 573 -25.22 -12.29 -14.17
N LEU A 574 -24.78 -13.01 -13.14
CA LEU A 574 -25.50 -14.10 -12.50
C LEU A 574 -25.34 -13.94 -10.99
N ALA A 575 -26.46 -13.92 -10.26
CA ALA A 575 -26.44 -13.79 -8.81
C ALA A 575 -27.53 -14.66 -8.17
N GLY A 576 -27.36 -14.95 -6.88
CA GLY A 576 -28.32 -15.72 -6.12
C GLY A 576 -28.47 -15.21 -4.70
N VAL A 577 -29.61 -15.52 -4.11
CA VAL A 577 -29.97 -15.13 -2.75
C VAL A 577 -30.74 -16.27 -2.09
N LEU A 578 -30.48 -16.49 -0.80
CA LEU A 578 -31.39 -17.27 0.03
C LEU A 578 -32.53 -16.38 0.49
N TRP A 579 -33.74 -16.77 0.13
CA TRP A 579 -34.95 -16.07 0.48
C TRP A 579 -35.88 -16.97 1.28
N LYS A 580 -36.51 -16.38 2.31
CA LYS A 580 -37.47 -17.05 3.18
C LYS A 580 -38.87 -16.59 2.82
N SER A 581 -39.75 -17.55 2.50
CA SER A 581 -41.16 -17.26 2.24
C SER A 581 -41.92 -16.87 3.49
N ARG A 582 -43.10 -16.28 3.32
CA ARG A 582 -43.99 -15.95 4.46
C ARG A 582 -44.39 -17.18 5.28
N ALA A 583 -44.49 -18.33 4.62
CA ALA A 583 -44.76 -19.62 5.27
C ALA A 583 -43.52 -20.24 5.95
N GLY A 584 -42.38 -19.54 6.00
CA GLY A 584 -41.18 -19.97 6.71
C GLY A 584 -40.25 -20.89 5.91
N ASN A 585 -40.55 -21.14 4.64
CA ASN A 585 -39.78 -22.03 3.79
C ASN A 585 -38.60 -21.30 3.14
N TRP A 586 -37.42 -21.93 3.11
CA TRP A 586 -36.23 -21.39 2.48
C TRP A 586 -36.11 -21.83 1.02
N TYR A 587 -35.69 -20.89 0.17
CA TYR A 587 -35.43 -21.09 -1.24
C TYR A 587 -34.13 -20.41 -1.64
N LEU A 588 -33.41 -21.06 -2.55
CA LEU A 588 -32.43 -20.38 -3.40
C LEU A 588 -33.19 -19.77 -4.58
N LEU A 589 -33.08 -18.45 -4.71
CA LEU A 589 -33.47 -17.73 -5.92
C LEU A 589 -32.18 -17.34 -6.64
N ALA A 590 -32.09 -17.57 -7.95
CA ALA A 590 -30.98 -17.09 -8.75
C ALA A 590 -31.48 -16.51 -10.07
N ALA A 591 -30.83 -15.44 -10.51
CA ALA A 591 -31.16 -14.76 -11.76
C ALA A 591 -29.89 -14.43 -12.54
N GLY A 592 -29.95 -14.70 -13.84
CA GLY A 592 -28.99 -14.25 -14.83
C GLY A 592 -29.53 -13.11 -15.68
N SER A 593 -28.66 -12.46 -16.45
CA SER A 593 -29.07 -11.53 -17.51
C SER A 593 -29.98 -12.20 -18.56
N ARG A 594 -30.70 -11.39 -19.35
CA ARG A 594 -31.76 -11.84 -20.29
C ARG A 594 -31.34 -12.96 -21.26
N ASP A 595 -30.07 -12.99 -21.64
CA ASP A 595 -29.42 -13.96 -22.53
C ASP A 595 -28.93 -15.23 -21.82
N THR A 596 -29.22 -15.39 -20.52
CA THR A 596 -28.93 -16.63 -19.79
C THR A 596 -29.93 -17.72 -20.22
N ALA A 597 -29.42 -18.76 -20.87
CA ALA A 597 -30.18 -19.88 -21.41
C ALA A 597 -30.45 -20.99 -20.37
N SER A 598 -29.58 -21.14 -19.36
CA SER A 598 -29.82 -22.04 -18.23
C SER A 598 -28.98 -21.65 -17.02
N ILE A 599 -29.45 -22.00 -15.82
CA ILE A 599 -28.73 -21.82 -14.56
C ILE A 599 -28.62 -23.15 -13.83
N ARG A 600 -27.44 -23.41 -13.28
CA ARG A 600 -27.14 -24.53 -12.40
C ARG A 600 -26.59 -24.02 -11.07
N ALA A 601 -27.12 -24.57 -9.99
CA ALA A 601 -26.63 -24.43 -8.63
C ALA A 601 -25.99 -25.74 -8.16
N THR A 602 -24.84 -25.65 -7.50
CA THR A 602 -24.13 -26.78 -6.88
C THR A 602 -23.66 -26.43 -5.46
N GLY A 603 -23.31 -27.43 -4.66
CA GLY A 603 -22.88 -27.24 -3.26
C GLY A 603 -24.02 -27.51 -2.29
N GLY A 604 -24.32 -26.57 -1.38
CA GLY A 604 -25.39 -26.69 -0.39
C GLY A 604 -26.81 -26.70 -0.99
N VAL A 605 -26.95 -26.38 -2.28
CA VAL A 605 -28.16 -26.60 -3.07
C VAL A 605 -27.74 -27.16 -4.41
N THR A 606 -28.33 -28.28 -4.83
CA THR A 606 -28.13 -28.85 -6.17
C THR A 606 -29.41 -28.73 -6.96
N ALA A 607 -29.40 -27.89 -7.98
CA ALA A 607 -30.56 -27.65 -8.85
C ALA A 607 -30.11 -27.14 -10.22
N SER A 608 -30.95 -27.34 -11.23
CA SER A 608 -30.75 -26.75 -12.55
C SER A 608 -32.07 -26.47 -13.22
N GLY A 609 -32.14 -25.39 -13.99
CA GLY A 609 -33.34 -25.00 -14.73
C GLY A 609 -33.01 -24.28 -16.03
N PRO A 610 -33.89 -24.38 -17.04
CA PRO A 610 -33.77 -23.58 -18.26
C PRO A 610 -34.13 -22.12 -18.00
N GLY A 611 -33.62 -21.24 -18.85
CA GLY A 611 -33.87 -19.81 -18.82
C GLY A 611 -33.02 -19.03 -17.80
N PRO A 612 -33.33 -17.74 -17.61
CA PRO A 612 -32.52 -16.83 -16.81
C PRO A 612 -32.88 -16.83 -15.33
N LEU A 613 -33.78 -17.69 -14.87
CA LEU A 613 -34.23 -17.75 -13.48
C LEU A 613 -34.14 -19.18 -12.94
N LEU A 614 -33.78 -19.32 -11.67
CA LEU A 614 -33.76 -20.60 -10.97
C LEU A 614 -34.40 -20.41 -9.59
N VAL A 615 -35.31 -21.32 -9.25
CA VAL A 615 -35.90 -21.43 -7.92
C VAL A 615 -35.69 -22.86 -7.43
N ALA A 616 -35.10 -23.02 -6.27
CA ALA A 616 -34.88 -24.31 -5.65
C ALA A 616 -35.18 -24.25 -4.15
N ARG A 617 -35.73 -25.33 -3.59
CA ARG A 617 -35.85 -25.48 -2.13
C ARG A 617 -34.44 -25.51 -1.53
N ALA A 618 -34.27 -24.83 -0.41
CA ALA A 618 -33.01 -24.75 0.30
C ALA A 618 -33.23 -24.87 1.80
N GLU A 619 -32.14 -25.08 2.53
CA GLU A 619 -32.12 -24.97 3.99
C GLU A 619 -31.60 -23.59 4.40
N GLN A 620 -31.87 -23.21 5.66
CA GLN A 620 -31.33 -21.98 6.22
C GLN A 620 -29.80 -22.01 6.20
N GLY A 621 -29.17 -20.98 5.64
CA GLY A 621 -27.72 -20.86 5.60
C GLY A 621 -27.02 -21.69 4.52
N ALA A 622 -27.75 -22.38 3.65
CA ALA A 622 -27.18 -23.09 2.50
C ALA A 622 -26.39 -22.15 1.57
N GLN A 623 -25.18 -22.56 1.17
CA GLN A 623 -24.37 -21.83 0.20
C GLN A 623 -24.34 -22.59 -1.12
N ALA A 624 -24.61 -21.88 -2.22
CA ALA A 624 -24.63 -22.46 -3.56
C ALA A 624 -23.67 -21.72 -4.49
N GLN A 625 -22.93 -22.48 -5.27
CA GLN A 625 -22.15 -21.97 -6.40
C GLN A 625 -23.05 -21.95 -7.63
N LEU A 626 -23.04 -20.84 -8.36
CA LEU A 626 -23.87 -20.66 -9.55
C LEU A 626 -23.04 -20.70 -10.81
N LYS A 627 -23.55 -21.41 -11.82
CA LYS A 627 -23.03 -21.42 -13.18
C LYS A 627 -24.18 -21.29 -14.16
N GLY A 628 -24.03 -20.41 -15.14
CA GLY A 628 -24.99 -20.22 -16.23
C GLY A 628 -24.38 -20.57 -17.58
N ALA A 629 -25.24 -20.93 -18.52
CA ALA A 629 -24.91 -20.97 -19.95
C ALA A 629 -25.68 -19.85 -20.65
N LEU A 630 -24.99 -19.07 -21.48
CA LEU A 630 -25.58 -18.03 -22.31
C LEU A 630 -26.14 -18.60 -23.61
N THR A 631 -27.01 -17.85 -24.28
CA THR A 631 -27.62 -18.25 -25.57
C THR A 631 -26.61 -18.44 -26.69
N ASP A 632 -25.43 -17.84 -26.59
CA ASP A 632 -24.32 -18.01 -27.55
C ASP A 632 -23.43 -19.23 -27.26
N GLY A 633 -23.75 -20.00 -26.21
CA GLY A 633 -23.01 -21.18 -25.79
C GLY A 633 -21.85 -20.91 -24.83
N SER A 634 -21.52 -19.65 -24.55
CA SER A 634 -20.52 -19.29 -23.54
C SER A 634 -21.07 -19.51 -22.12
N SER A 635 -20.18 -19.58 -21.12
CA SER A 635 -20.57 -19.82 -19.73
C SER A 635 -20.30 -18.61 -18.85
N ILE A 636 -21.21 -18.33 -17.91
CA ILE A 636 -21.05 -17.30 -16.89
C ILE A 636 -21.01 -17.94 -15.50
N SER A 637 -20.28 -17.32 -14.58
CA SER A 637 -20.25 -17.74 -13.17
C SER A 637 -21.03 -16.76 -12.32
N GLY A 638 -21.49 -17.22 -11.15
CA GLY A 638 -22.04 -16.32 -10.13
C GLY A 638 -21.05 -15.22 -9.77
N LEU A 639 -21.55 -13.99 -9.63
CA LEU A 639 -20.77 -12.85 -9.15
C LEU A 639 -20.23 -13.15 -7.74
N HIS A 640 -18.94 -12.88 -7.50
CA HIS A 640 -18.25 -13.18 -6.24
C HIS A 640 -17.06 -12.24 -6.01
#